data_AF-A0A3E0N5L5-F1
#
_entry.id   AF-A0A3E0N5L5-F1
#
_cell.length_a   1.000
_cell.length_b   1.000
_cell.length_c   1.000
_cell.angle_alpha   90.00
_cell.angle_beta   90.00
_cell.angle_gamma   90.00
#
_symmetry.space_group_name_H-M   'P 1'
#
loop_
_entity.id
_entity.type
_entity.pdbx_description
1 polymer ?
#
loop_
_entity_poly.entity_id
_entity_poly.type
_entity_poly.pdbx_seq_one_letter_code
_entity_poly.pdbx_strand_id
1 'polypeptide(L)'
;MPQTVNGIGTMYYGSSNKEERFGVCESCHHEGLLRNYETKLWITIFYIPIIPLGRKQILDECSNCGRHYALSPEEWQQSQLTAVKESAEQMAAKPDDPESMVSMHATLVACNRNDEASELLNMLETRFADDVDVQMYLGACCERQANEARANEHFRRALELEPDNPSPRRAVGMELLSQGKLNEARELFSALEPPGEHYDPLVWFMLASAYQEQGRHEDALKTFQLTLSATPEIAQDKAFRQAVRFSEAALGKETSCVPKERFFRSAKFLVPAAAAAVVAALIGINVYISNHRTVHVVNGLPVPIEVTLDEETIVSVPQSSFRTVELPEGPHRAHVTQPTGLIDPVDFTLESGWFGRFFKSPAFVLDPSRSSVVLWEQTVYSAVPILEDDEDEDFRVHIGQTLTYYDDVDFRFKRFPRSIEVKESRRSIRTRVSLYRGSLTDVLGAYGDDLEHGEKLGLLERHLLVAPDDTALLTAYVYLAEEADAEQRLRAFLAAGLDSRPLRVQWHRTYQSMLMSENRTNELVKRYDGYLEKEPNNSQLLYLRGRLEPTVDKTAAYFERAIEADEANWFAWFGKAFGQMARADFDGALRSYDRALQLSPQEEQVAERRREAQLALGDYAAIESALTEHLKKQTFDLPAHLDLLATHLAAGEEEKARQAHQRLMAEVDKANLAFAQRYRSLSSMILEYGTQDFEAWRAQAQEVDLPELTVLFTFGAELEMGNPQAAQETLEASDVEANAYQALELAIAWRQKGDREAAQQWLATAIERLRGADPSSQFAATLLSRSAERPITLAEALDIDIDPEQKRVIVLALAENAADREAMLDLAEKLNFAREFPHHFVRRHIEAMRN
;
A
#
# COMPACT_ATOMS: atom_id res chain seq x y z
N MET A 1 22.05 -29.53 -10.03
CA MET A 1 22.25 -30.67 -9.11
C MET A 1 21.97 -30.22 -7.68
N PRO A 2 21.33 -31.06 -6.87
CA PRO A 2 21.17 -30.81 -5.45
C PRO A 2 22.55 -30.67 -4.81
N GLN A 3 22.70 -29.69 -3.93
CA GLN A 3 23.95 -29.48 -3.21
C GLN A 3 23.69 -29.68 -1.74
N THR A 4 24.41 -30.61 -1.13
CA THR A 4 24.43 -30.79 0.33
C THR A 4 25.85 -30.58 0.84
N VAL A 5 25.98 -29.70 1.84
CA VAL A 5 27.22 -29.51 2.57
C VAL A 5 26.93 -29.89 4.01
N ASN A 6 27.59 -30.93 4.51
CA ASN A 6 27.40 -31.45 5.87
C ASN A 6 25.93 -31.82 6.20
N GLY A 7 25.20 -32.36 5.22
CA GLY A 7 23.80 -32.80 5.37
C GLY A 7 22.77 -31.68 5.34
N ILE A 8 23.18 -30.42 5.16
CA ILE A 8 22.29 -29.28 4.95
C ILE A 8 22.38 -28.85 3.49
N GLY A 9 21.22 -28.72 2.86
CA GLY A 9 21.13 -28.30 1.47
C GLY A 9 19.95 -28.98 0.79
N THR A 10 20.04 -29.24 -0.51
CA THR A 10 18.95 -29.89 -1.24
C THR A 10 19.31 -31.32 -1.65
N MET A 11 18.35 -32.24 -1.57
CA MET A 11 18.46 -33.59 -2.13
C MET A 11 17.17 -34.02 -2.81
N TYR A 12 17.30 -34.95 -3.75
CA TYR A 12 16.16 -35.69 -4.26
C TYR A 12 15.77 -36.80 -3.31
N TYR A 13 14.46 -37.02 -3.16
CA TYR A 13 13.93 -38.06 -2.33
C TYR A 13 12.75 -38.76 -3.01
N GLY A 14 12.80 -40.09 -3.03
CA GLY A 14 11.87 -40.93 -3.78
C GLY A 14 12.18 -40.92 -5.28
N SER A 15 11.90 -42.04 -5.95
CA SER A 15 12.13 -42.19 -7.38
C SER A 15 11.04 -43.06 -7.98
N SER A 16 10.33 -42.56 -8.98
CA SER A 16 9.28 -43.28 -9.73
C SER A 16 9.53 -43.19 -11.24
N ASN A 17 8.86 -44.03 -12.03
CA ASN A 17 8.98 -44.05 -13.50
C ASN A 17 10.44 -44.10 -13.97
N LYS A 18 11.19 -45.08 -13.46
CA LYS A 18 12.60 -45.24 -13.78
C LYS A 18 12.77 -45.87 -15.14
N GLU A 19 13.51 -45.20 -16.01
CA GLU A 19 13.98 -45.74 -17.27
C GLU A 19 15.50 -45.70 -17.30
N GLU A 20 16.10 -46.75 -17.84
CA GLU A 20 17.56 -46.86 -17.95
C GLU A 20 17.93 -47.08 -19.42
N ARG A 21 18.93 -46.34 -19.89
CA ARG A 21 19.49 -46.48 -21.23
C ARG A 21 21.01 -46.48 -21.18
N PHE A 22 21.65 -47.23 -22.05
CA PHE A 22 23.10 -47.11 -22.24
C PHE A 22 23.38 -45.91 -23.16
N GLY A 23 24.39 -45.12 -22.83
CA GLY A 23 24.79 -43.97 -23.65
C GLY A 23 26.04 -43.26 -23.11
N VAL A 24 26.51 -42.26 -23.84
CA VAL A 24 27.68 -41.44 -23.46
C VAL A 24 27.22 -40.28 -22.60
N CYS A 25 27.77 -40.16 -21.38
CA CYS A 25 27.49 -39.02 -20.52
C CYS A 25 28.11 -37.73 -21.08
N GLU A 26 27.31 -36.71 -21.35
CA GLU A 26 27.81 -35.43 -21.89
C GLU A 26 28.82 -34.71 -20.98
N SER A 27 28.76 -34.97 -19.68
CA SER A 27 29.62 -34.29 -18.70
C SER A 27 30.99 -34.95 -18.49
N CYS A 28 31.06 -36.28 -18.53
CA CYS A 28 32.30 -37.01 -18.24
C CYS A 28 32.77 -37.88 -19.40
N HIS A 29 32.00 -37.92 -20.49
CA HIS A 29 32.22 -38.72 -21.70
C HIS A 29 32.38 -40.23 -21.45
N HIS A 30 32.00 -40.70 -20.26
CA HIS A 30 31.94 -42.12 -19.96
C HIS A 30 30.71 -42.74 -20.62
N GLU A 31 30.94 -43.80 -21.37
CA GLU A 31 29.89 -44.64 -21.93
C GLU A 31 29.41 -45.63 -20.87
N GLY A 32 28.12 -45.60 -20.55
CA GLY A 32 27.58 -46.41 -19.47
C GLY A 32 26.08 -46.22 -19.28
N LEU A 33 25.56 -46.73 -18.16
CA LEU A 33 24.14 -46.65 -17.85
C LEU A 33 23.75 -45.22 -17.44
N LEU A 34 22.75 -44.66 -18.10
CA LEU A 34 22.10 -43.37 -17.84
C LEU A 34 20.67 -43.64 -17.33
N ARG A 35 20.24 -42.92 -16.29
CA ARG A 35 18.92 -43.10 -15.68
C ARG A 35 18.04 -41.86 -15.81
N ASN A 36 16.78 -42.09 -16.17
CA ASN A 36 15.72 -41.09 -16.13
C ASN A 36 14.72 -41.50 -15.04
N TYR A 37 14.27 -40.54 -14.23
CA TYR A 37 13.26 -40.82 -13.20
C TYR A 37 12.59 -39.56 -12.67
N GLU A 38 11.38 -39.73 -12.15
CA GLU A 38 10.68 -38.69 -11.40
C GLU A 38 11.09 -38.71 -9.93
N THR A 39 11.28 -37.53 -9.34
CA THR A 39 11.62 -37.37 -7.93
C THR A 39 10.99 -36.11 -7.31
N LYS A 40 11.12 -35.96 -6.00
CA LYS A 40 10.84 -34.71 -5.30
C LYS A 40 12.13 -34.09 -4.81
N LEU A 41 12.33 -32.80 -5.07
CA LEU A 41 13.42 -32.04 -4.47
C LEU A 41 13.01 -31.62 -3.05
N TRP A 42 13.89 -31.83 -2.08
CA TRP A 42 13.67 -31.45 -0.69
C TRP A 42 14.82 -30.59 -0.18
N ILE A 43 14.52 -29.66 0.71
CA ILE A 43 15.51 -29.14 1.65
C ILE A 43 15.74 -30.24 2.69
N THR A 44 17.01 -30.60 2.84
CA THR A 44 17.49 -31.56 3.82
C THR A 44 18.28 -30.87 4.90
N ILE A 45 18.13 -31.36 6.13
CA ILE A 45 18.95 -31.01 7.29
C ILE A 45 19.37 -32.34 7.91
N PHE A 46 20.67 -32.56 8.07
CA PHE A 46 21.26 -33.87 8.40
C PHE A 46 20.79 -35.01 7.50
N TYR A 47 20.64 -34.75 6.19
CA TYR A 47 20.14 -35.70 5.19
C TYR A 47 18.68 -36.16 5.39
N ILE A 48 17.97 -35.57 6.35
CA ILE A 48 16.54 -35.83 6.56
C ILE A 48 15.77 -34.83 5.67
N PRO A 49 14.88 -35.28 4.78
CA PRO A 49 14.03 -34.39 3.97
C PRO A 49 13.01 -33.69 4.88
N ILE A 50 13.10 -32.36 4.99
CA ILE A 50 12.24 -31.56 5.88
C ILE A 50 11.17 -30.82 5.09
N ILE A 51 11.57 -30.11 4.02
CA ILE A 51 10.67 -29.24 3.25
C ILE A 51 10.66 -29.69 1.78
N PRO A 52 9.51 -30.08 1.20
CA PRO A 52 9.42 -30.40 -0.22
C PRO A 52 9.44 -29.10 -1.05
N LEU A 53 10.33 -29.03 -2.03
CA LEU A 53 10.49 -27.89 -2.94
C LEU A 53 9.79 -28.10 -4.29
N GLY A 54 9.27 -29.30 -4.56
CA GLY A 54 8.51 -29.61 -5.77
C GLY A 54 8.92 -30.91 -6.44
N ARG A 55 8.15 -31.34 -7.44
CA ARG A 55 8.49 -32.51 -8.28
C ARG A 55 9.53 -32.11 -9.33
N LYS A 56 10.41 -33.05 -9.68
CA LYS A 56 11.43 -32.88 -10.70
C LYS A 56 11.52 -34.13 -11.57
N GLN A 57 11.70 -33.93 -12.87
CA GLN A 57 12.10 -34.99 -13.80
C GLN A 57 13.62 -34.97 -13.92
N ILE A 58 14.27 -36.08 -13.59
CA ILE A 58 15.72 -36.26 -13.75
C ILE A 58 15.98 -36.95 -15.07
N LEU A 59 16.91 -36.40 -15.85
CA LEU A 59 17.32 -36.91 -17.15
C LEU A 59 18.81 -37.22 -17.17
N ASP A 60 19.15 -38.36 -17.75
CA ASP A 60 20.50 -38.86 -17.99
C ASP A 60 21.41 -38.81 -16.77
N GLU A 61 20.93 -39.31 -15.63
CA GLU A 61 21.79 -39.51 -14.47
C GLU A 61 22.86 -40.54 -14.77
N CYS A 62 24.09 -40.06 -14.90
CA CYS A 62 25.24 -40.88 -15.20
C CYS A 62 25.62 -41.76 -14.00
N SER A 63 25.61 -43.08 -14.19
CA SER A 63 26.04 -44.05 -13.18
C SER A 63 27.50 -43.87 -12.72
N ASN A 64 28.36 -43.27 -13.54
CA ASN A 64 29.76 -43.02 -13.20
C ASN A 64 29.96 -41.69 -12.44
N CYS A 65 29.49 -40.56 -12.97
CA CYS A 65 29.75 -39.24 -12.37
C CYS A 65 28.58 -38.64 -11.59
N GLY A 66 27.39 -39.25 -11.62
CA GLY A 66 26.18 -38.81 -10.92
C GLY A 66 25.54 -37.53 -11.46
N ARG A 67 26.13 -36.91 -12.48
CA ARG A 67 25.57 -35.71 -13.11
C ARG A 67 24.35 -36.06 -13.94
N HIS A 68 23.38 -35.15 -13.93
CA HIS A 68 22.08 -35.26 -14.58
C HIS A 68 21.52 -33.86 -14.87
N TYR A 69 20.52 -33.81 -15.74
CA TYR A 69 19.64 -32.65 -15.92
C TYR A 69 18.37 -32.81 -15.08
N ALA A 70 17.77 -31.70 -14.64
CA ALA A 70 16.56 -31.72 -13.83
C ALA A 70 15.57 -30.66 -14.28
N LEU A 71 14.35 -31.07 -14.62
CA LEU A 71 13.28 -30.20 -15.15
C LEU A 71 12.07 -30.16 -14.20
N SER A 72 11.29 -29.08 -14.22
CA SER A 72 9.94 -29.08 -13.66
C SER A 72 8.99 -29.97 -14.47
N PRO A 73 7.82 -30.36 -13.93
CA PRO A 73 6.82 -31.10 -14.69
C PRO A 73 6.35 -30.36 -15.96
N GLU A 74 6.17 -29.04 -15.88
CA GLU A 74 5.75 -28.21 -17.01
C GLU A 74 6.86 -28.10 -18.06
N GLU A 75 8.10 -27.87 -17.65
CA GLU A 75 9.28 -27.83 -18.54
C GLU A 75 9.49 -29.19 -19.23
N TRP A 76 9.29 -30.29 -18.50
CA TRP A 76 9.35 -31.63 -19.03
C TRP A 76 8.25 -31.87 -20.07
N GLN A 77 7.00 -31.56 -19.75
CA GLN A 77 5.88 -31.73 -20.68
C GLN A 77 6.09 -30.91 -21.96
N GLN A 78 6.59 -29.69 -21.84
CA GLN A 78 6.92 -28.86 -22.98
C GLN A 78 8.08 -29.44 -23.81
N SER A 79 9.14 -29.94 -23.15
CA SER A 79 10.27 -30.59 -23.81
C SER A 79 9.84 -31.84 -24.59
N GLN A 80 8.92 -32.64 -24.04
CA GLN A 80 8.37 -33.82 -24.71
C GLN A 80 7.58 -33.46 -25.97
N LEU A 81 6.73 -32.43 -25.89
CA LEU A 81 5.98 -31.93 -27.06
C LEU A 81 6.92 -31.40 -28.15
N THR A 82 7.98 -30.67 -27.77
CA THR A 82 8.98 -30.18 -28.71
C THR A 82 9.75 -31.34 -29.35
N ALA A 83 10.24 -32.30 -28.56
CA ALA A 83 11.02 -33.43 -29.08
C ALA A 83 10.22 -34.27 -30.09
N VAL A 84 8.96 -34.61 -29.77
CA VAL A 84 8.09 -35.33 -30.73
C VAL A 84 7.88 -34.51 -32.00
N LYS A 85 7.65 -33.19 -31.88
CA LYS A 85 7.47 -32.33 -33.05
C LYS A 85 8.72 -32.29 -33.93
N GLU A 86 9.89 -32.10 -33.35
CA GLU A 86 11.16 -32.02 -34.07
C GLU A 86 11.49 -33.35 -34.76
N SER A 87 11.34 -34.48 -34.07
CA SER A 87 11.57 -35.80 -34.67
C SER A 87 10.56 -36.12 -35.78
N ALA A 88 9.30 -35.67 -35.65
CA ALA A 88 8.30 -35.80 -36.70
C ALA A 88 8.66 -34.95 -37.94
N GLU A 89 9.16 -33.73 -37.74
CA GLU A 89 9.65 -32.86 -38.84
C GLU A 89 10.89 -33.45 -39.52
N GLN A 90 11.82 -34.04 -38.76
CA GLN A 90 13.01 -34.72 -39.30
C GLN A 90 12.62 -35.93 -40.15
N MET A 91 11.73 -36.78 -39.65
CA MET A 91 11.21 -37.92 -40.39
C MET A 91 10.43 -37.47 -41.64
N ALA A 92 9.65 -36.38 -41.55
CA ALA A 92 8.94 -35.83 -42.71
C ALA A 92 9.88 -35.24 -43.77
N ALA A 93 11.03 -34.68 -43.36
CA ALA A 93 12.05 -34.16 -44.26
C ALA A 93 12.83 -35.26 -44.99
N LYS A 94 12.98 -36.43 -44.37
CA LYS A 94 13.66 -37.61 -44.95
C LYS A 94 12.81 -38.89 -44.76
N PRO A 95 11.67 -39.01 -45.43
CA PRO A 95 10.71 -40.09 -45.17
C PRO A 95 11.20 -41.49 -45.57
N ASP A 96 12.30 -41.59 -46.32
CA ASP A 96 12.95 -42.84 -46.76
C ASP A 96 14.27 -43.14 -46.00
N ASP A 97 14.61 -42.36 -44.98
CA ASP A 97 15.83 -42.54 -44.19
C ASP A 97 15.56 -43.37 -42.92
N PRO A 98 16.11 -44.59 -42.79
CA PRO A 98 15.83 -45.47 -41.65
C PRO A 98 16.23 -44.85 -40.31
N GLU A 99 17.34 -44.09 -40.27
CA GLU A 99 17.83 -43.45 -39.06
C GLU A 99 16.83 -42.42 -38.51
N SER A 100 16.22 -41.62 -39.39
CA SER A 100 15.20 -40.63 -39.01
C SER A 100 13.95 -41.29 -38.41
N MET A 101 13.57 -42.47 -38.94
CA MET A 101 12.40 -43.23 -38.49
C MET A 101 12.68 -43.95 -37.17
N VAL A 102 13.88 -44.50 -37.00
CA VAL A 102 14.38 -45.05 -35.73
C VAL A 102 14.44 -43.98 -34.63
N SER A 103 14.92 -42.78 -34.97
CA SER A 103 15.00 -41.64 -34.04
C SER A 103 13.60 -41.18 -33.58
N MET A 104 12.65 -41.08 -34.52
CA MET A 104 11.26 -40.77 -34.18
C MET A 104 10.62 -41.88 -33.32
N HIS A 105 10.87 -43.15 -33.63
CA HIS A 105 10.37 -44.26 -32.82
C HIS A 105 10.94 -44.22 -31.40
N ALA A 106 12.25 -44.04 -31.26
CA ALA A 106 12.91 -43.92 -29.95
C ALA A 106 12.34 -42.75 -29.14
N THR A 107 12.05 -41.63 -29.80
CA THR A 107 11.44 -40.44 -29.18
C THR A 107 10.02 -40.75 -28.69
N LEU A 108 9.19 -41.39 -29.51
CA LEU A 108 7.83 -41.78 -29.12
C LEU A 108 7.82 -42.75 -27.94
N VAL A 109 8.73 -43.73 -27.93
CA VAL A 109 8.90 -44.66 -26.79
C VAL A 109 9.32 -43.91 -25.52
N ALA A 110 10.32 -43.01 -25.62
CA ALA A 110 10.76 -42.20 -24.49
C ALA A 110 9.67 -41.24 -23.98
N CYS A 111 8.73 -40.84 -24.83
CA CYS A 111 7.55 -40.05 -24.47
C CYS A 111 6.35 -40.90 -24.01
N ASN A 112 6.52 -42.21 -23.86
CA ASN A 112 5.46 -43.17 -23.50
C ASN A 112 4.23 -43.12 -24.43
N ARG A 113 4.42 -42.74 -25.71
CA ARG A 113 3.40 -42.73 -26.77
C ARG A 113 3.40 -44.08 -27.50
N ASN A 114 3.06 -45.12 -26.77
CA ASN A 114 3.25 -46.52 -27.19
C ASN A 114 2.44 -46.91 -28.43
N ASP A 115 1.26 -46.31 -28.63
CA ASP A 115 0.41 -46.61 -29.78
C ASP A 115 1.07 -46.13 -31.10
N GLU A 116 1.55 -44.89 -31.13
CA GLU A 116 2.25 -44.32 -32.28
C GLU A 116 3.63 -44.95 -32.50
N ALA A 117 4.33 -45.29 -31.41
CA ALA A 117 5.57 -46.05 -31.50
C ALA A 117 5.33 -47.42 -32.16
N SER A 118 4.27 -48.13 -31.78
CA SER A 118 3.95 -49.44 -32.35
C SER A 118 3.69 -49.37 -33.86
N GLU A 119 3.01 -48.32 -34.34
CA GLU A 119 2.80 -48.09 -35.78
C GLU A 119 4.13 -47.89 -36.52
N LEU A 120 5.03 -47.09 -35.93
CA LEU A 120 6.32 -46.78 -36.53
C LEU A 120 7.28 -47.97 -36.52
N LEU A 121 7.22 -48.82 -35.50
CA LEU A 121 7.98 -50.06 -35.42
C LEU A 121 7.60 -51.04 -36.55
N ASN A 122 6.30 -51.15 -36.85
CA ASN A 122 5.81 -51.96 -37.97
C ASN A 122 6.27 -51.40 -39.32
N MET A 123 6.35 -50.07 -39.46
CA MET A 123 6.89 -49.44 -40.67
C MET A 123 8.39 -49.69 -40.83
N LEU A 124 9.18 -49.68 -39.75
CA LEU A 124 10.60 -50.03 -39.76
C LEU A 124 10.81 -51.48 -40.24
N GLU A 125 10.06 -52.43 -39.67
CA GLU A 125 10.14 -53.85 -40.02
C GLU A 125 9.76 -54.14 -41.48
N THR A 126 8.85 -53.34 -42.06
CA THR A 126 8.37 -53.54 -43.44
C THR A 126 9.16 -52.78 -44.50
N ARG A 127 9.59 -51.53 -44.26
CA ARG A 127 10.33 -50.73 -45.25
C ARG A 127 11.83 -50.99 -45.28
N PHE A 128 12.41 -51.39 -44.14
CA PHE A 128 13.87 -51.50 -43.97
C PHE A 128 14.29 -52.89 -43.50
N ALA A 129 13.62 -53.93 -44.01
CA ALA A 129 13.84 -55.31 -43.62
C ALA A 129 15.27 -55.84 -43.88
N ASP A 130 16.01 -55.25 -44.83
CA ASP A 130 17.37 -55.64 -45.18
C ASP A 130 18.44 -54.65 -44.71
N ASP A 131 18.08 -53.71 -43.83
CA ASP A 131 19.02 -52.76 -43.22
C ASP A 131 19.57 -53.32 -41.90
N VAL A 132 20.90 -53.38 -41.77
CA VAL A 132 21.59 -54.02 -40.64
C VAL A 132 21.33 -53.27 -39.34
N ASP A 133 21.36 -51.94 -39.36
CA ASP A 133 21.17 -51.10 -38.18
C ASP A 133 19.71 -51.14 -37.72
N VAL A 134 18.75 -51.20 -38.66
CA VAL A 134 17.33 -51.40 -38.34
C VAL A 134 17.09 -52.79 -37.75
N GLN A 135 17.68 -53.85 -38.31
CA GLN A 135 17.56 -55.19 -37.74
C GLN A 135 18.17 -55.27 -36.33
N MET A 136 19.32 -54.63 -36.10
CA MET A 136 19.90 -54.50 -34.76
C MET A 136 18.98 -53.72 -33.80
N TYR A 137 18.34 -52.66 -34.27
CA TYR A 137 17.40 -51.86 -33.50
C TYR A 137 16.12 -52.63 -33.13
N LEU A 138 15.53 -53.36 -34.09
CA LEU A 138 14.35 -54.22 -33.88
C LEU A 138 14.66 -55.35 -32.91
N GLY A 139 15.84 -55.97 -33.02
CA GLY A 139 16.32 -56.97 -32.08
C GLY A 139 16.39 -56.45 -30.65
N ALA A 140 17.01 -55.27 -30.46
CA ALA A 140 17.09 -54.61 -29.17
C ALA A 140 15.71 -54.21 -28.60
N CYS A 141 14.77 -53.81 -29.46
CA CYS A 141 13.39 -53.52 -29.05
C CYS A 141 12.67 -54.79 -28.56
N CYS A 142 12.85 -55.92 -29.23
CA CYS A 142 12.29 -57.20 -28.82
C CYS A 142 12.90 -57.72 -27.51
N GLU A 143 14.21 -57.55 -27.30
CA GLU A 143 14.88 -57.86 -26.03
C GLU A 143 14.28 -57.08 -24.85
N ARG A 144 14.05 -55.77 -25.03
CA ARG A 144 13.39 -54.94 -23.99
C ARG A 144 11.98 -55.42 -23.64
N GLN A 145 11.29 -56.04 -24.61
CA GLN A 145 9.97 -56.63 -24.41
C GLN A 145 10.03 -58.08 -23.89
N ALA A 146 11.23 -58.57 -23.53
CA ALA A 146 11.48 -59.95 -23.11
C ALA A 146 11.03 -61.00 -24.16
N ASN A 147 11.00 -60.64 -25.44
CA ASN A 147 10.71 -61.54 -26.54
C ASN A 147 12.01 -62.01 -27.21
N GLU A 148 12.75 -62.85 -26.49
CA GLU A 148 14.06 -63.35 -26.91
C GLU A 148 14.02 -64.05 -28.27
N ALA A 149 12.95 -64.78 -28.57
CA ALA A 149 12.81 -65.50 -29.83
C ALA A 149 12.84 -64.57 -31.05
N ARG A 150 12.05 -63.48 -31.02
CA ARG A 150 12.05 -62.46 -32.10
C ARG A 150 13.34 -61.65 -32.11
N ALA A 151 13.89 -61.32 -30.95
CA ALA A 151 15.16 -60.59 -30.87
C ALA A 151 16.28 -61.34 -31.59
N ASN A 152 16.39 -62.65 -31.34
CA ASN A 152 17.39 -63.51 -31.97
C ASN A 152 17.19 -63.67 -33.47
N GLU A 153 15.96 -63.64 -33.96
CA GLU A 153 15.67 -63.64 -35.41
C GLU A 153 16.25 -62.39 -36.07
N HIS A 154 15.99 -61.21 -35.51
CA HIS A 154 16.51 -59.95 -36.00
C HIS A 154 18.04 -59.86 -35.91
N PHE A 155 18.65 -60.28 -34.80
CA PHE A 155 20.12 -60.28 -34.66
C PHE A 155 20.81 -61.26 -35.61
N ARG A 156 20.23 -62.44 -35.83
CA ARG A 156 20.75 -63.38 -36.85
C ARG A 156 20.61 -62.81 -38.25
N ARG A 157 19.49 -62.14 -38.55
CA ARG A 157 19.30 -61.47 -39.84
C ARG A 157 20.34 -60.37 -40.06
N ALA A 158 20.61 -59.54 -39.04
CA ALA A 158 21.67 -58.54 -39.09
C ALA A 158 23.06 -59.17 -39.31
N LEU A 159 23.35 -60.30 -38.67
CA LEU A 159 24.59 -61.04 -38.86
C LEU A 159 24.71 -61.68 -40.26
N GLU A 160 23.60 -62.12 -40.86
CA GLU A 160 23.59 -62.60 -42.24
C GLU A 160 23.86 -61.48 -43.26
N LEU A 161 23.31 -60.29 -43.00
CA LEU A 161 23.48 -59.11 -43.86
C LEU A 161 24.92 -58.58 -43.80
N GLU A 162 25.49 -58.49 -42.60
CA GLU A 162 26.89 -58.11 -42.39
C GLU A 162 27.63 -59.07 -41.46
N PRO A 163 28.23 -60.15 -42.02
CA PRO A 163 28.91 -61.17 -41.24
C PRO A 163 30.08 -60.66 -40.42
N ASP A 164 30.72 -59.55 -40.81
CA ASP A 164 31.90 -58.96 -40.18
C ASP A 164 31.59 -57.86 -39.16
N ASN A 165 30.32 -57.47 -39.02
CA ASN A 165 29.92 -56.43 -38.09
C ASN A 165 30.02 -56.93 -36.63
N PRO A 166 30.74 -56.22 -35.74
CA PRO A 166 30.95 -56.65 -34.36
C PRO A 166 29.65 -56.69 -33.53
N SER A 167 28.67 -55.84 -33.85
CA SER A 167 27.45 -55.66 -33.05
C SER A 167 26.50 -56.87 -33.14
N PRO A 168 26.11 -57.38 -34.33
CA PRO A 168 25.37 -58.63 -34.47
C PRO A 168 26.13 -59.85 -33.94
N ARG A 169 27.46 -59.93 -34.18
CA ARG A 169 28.32 -61.01 -33.66
C ARG A 169 28.25 -61.09 -32.14
N ARG A 170 28.29 -59.94 -31.46
CA ARG A 170 28.17 -59.87 -30.00
C ARG A 170 26.79 -60.36 -29.56
N ALA A 171 25.71 -59.85 -30.16
CA ALA A 171 24.34 -60.19 -29.77
C ALA A 171 24.05 -61.70 -29.91
N VAL A 172 24.37 -62.29 -31.07
CA VAL A 172 24.22 -63.73 -31.31
C VAL A 172 25.18 -64.56 -30.43
N GLY A 173 26.40 -64.06 -30.18
CA GLY A 173 27.34 -64.70 -29.27
C GLY A 173 26.85 -64.77 -27.82
N MET A 174 26.14 -63.74 -27.35
CA MET A 174 25.51 -63.74 -26.02
C MET A 174 24.37 -64.75 -25.92
N GLU A 175 23.57 -64.89 -26.97
CA GLU A 175 22.53 -65.92 -27.04
C GLU A 175 23.16 -67.32 -26.96
N LEU A 176 24.26 -67.58 -27.68
CA LEU A 176 24.95 -68.87 -27.61
C LEU A 176 25.56 -69.12 -26.22
N LEU A 177 26.03 -68.06 -25.54
CA LEU A 177 26.54 -68.13 -24.18
C LEU A 177 25.43 -68.49 -23.18
N SER A 178 24.24 -67.89 -23.29
CA SER A 178 23.08 -68.22 -22.44
C SER A 178 22.56 -69.64 -22.70
N GLN A 179 22.69 -70.14 -23.93
CA GLN A 179 22.41 -71.54 -24.30
C GLN A 179 23.51 -72.52 -23.86
N GLY A 180 24.60 -72.04 -23.24
CA GLY A 180 25.73 -72.87 -22.80
C GLY A 180 26.62 -73.39 -23.93
N LYS A 181 26.44 -72.93 -25.17
CA LYS A 181 27.26 -73.26 -26.35
C LYS A 181 28.55 -72.44 -26.39
N LEU A 182 29.38 -72.60 -25.35
CA LEU A 182 30.51 -71.71 -25.08
C LEU A 182 31.59 -71.69 -26.18
N ASN A 183 31.74 -72.78 -26.93
CA ASN A 183 32.73 -72.83 -28.03
C ASN A 183 32.25 -72.03 -29.26
N GLU A 184 30.96 -72.14 -29.61
CA GLU A 184 30.38 -71.36 -30.71
C GLU A 184 30.32 -69.87 -30.35
N ALA A 185 30.01 -69.54 -29.09
CA ALA A 185 30.08 -68.17 -28.57
C ALA A 185 31.52 -67.61 -28.64
N ARG A 186 32.53 -68.41 -28.27
CA ARG A 186 33.95 -68.03 -28.36
C ARG A 186 34.41 -67.76 -29.79
N GLU A 187 33.94 -68.52 -30.77
CA GLU A 187 34.23 -68.29 -32.18
C GLU A 187 33.65 -66.95 -32.65
N LEU A 188 32.39 -66.65 -32.32
CA LEU A 188 31.79 -65.34 -32.65
C LEU A 188 32.48 -64.16 -31.93
N PHE A 189 32.94 -64.36 -30.69
CA PHE A 189 33.67 -63.35 -29.94
C PHE A 189 35.14 -63.20 -30.35
N SER A 190 35.69 -64.11 -31.17
CA SER A 190 37.10 -64.05 -31.59
C SER A 190 37.46 -62.75 -32.30
N ALA A 191 36.51 -62.17 -33.04
CA ALA A 191 36.67 -60.87 -33.69
C ALA A 191 36.63 -59.66 -32.73
N LEU A 192 36.27 -59.89 -31.46
CA LEU A 192 36.16 -58.88 -30.38
C LEU A 192 37.29 -59.04 -29.35
N GLU A 193 38.34 -59.78 -29.68
CA GLU A 193 39.51 -60.03 -28.83
C GLU A 193 40.51 -58.85 -28.91
N PRO A 194 41.18 -58.45 -27.82
CA PRO A 194 42.19 -57.41 -27.89
C PRO A 194 43.45 -57.93 -28.64
N PRO A 195 44.17 -57.09 -29.42
CA PRO A 195 44.00 -55.66 -29.60
C PRO A 195 43.06 -55.32 -30.78
N GLY A 196 41.81 -55.77 -30.75
CA GLY A 196 40.75 -55.32 -31.65
C GLY A 196 40.15 -53.98 -31.21
N GLU A 197 39.74 -53.17 -32.18
CA GLU A 197 39.05 -51.88 -31.98
C GLU A 197 37.73 -52.02 -31.22
N HIS A 198 37.07 -53.18 -31.34
CA HIS A 198 35.77 -53.47 -30.74
C HIS A 198 35.86 -54.37 -29.50
N TYR A 199 36.98 -54.31 -28.77
CA TYR A 199 37.16 -55.07 -27.53
C TYR A 199 36.16 -54.64 -26.44
N ASP A 200 35.41 -55.61 -25.90
CA ASP A 200 34.43 -55.38 -24.84
C ASP A 200 34.75 -56.28 -23.61
N PRO A 201 35.30 -55.71 -22.51
CA PRO A 201 35.72 -56.47 -21.34
C PRO A 201 34.60 -57.27 -20.67
N LEU A 202 33.35 -56.81 -20.79
CA LEU A 202 32.19 -57.43 -20.13
C LEU A 202 31.87 -58.78 -20.76
N VAL A 203 31.92 -58.88 -22.10
CA VAL A 203 31.70 -60.14 -22.84
C VAL A 203 32.69 -61.21 -22.43
N TRP A 204 33.97 -60.83 -22.31
CA TRP A 204 35.02 -61.74 -21.88
C TRP A 204 34.90 -62.12 -20.42
N PHE A 205 34.48 -61.21 -19.53
CA PHE A 205 34.18 -61.54 -18.14
C PHE A 205 33.01 -62.52 -18.01
N MET A 206 31.96 -62.35 -18.81
CA MET A 206 30.80 -63.27 -18.82
C MET A 206 31.17 -64.63 -19.42
N LEU A 207 31.96 -64.68 -20.49
CA LEU A 207 32.46 -65.94 -21.04
C LEU A 207 33.37 -66.68 -20.03
N ALA A 208 34.26 -65.95 -19.35
CA ALA A 208 35.10 -66.51 -18.29
C ALA A 208 34.23 -67.10 -17.18
N SER A 209 33.21 -66.37 -16.73
CA SER A 209 32.27 -66.81 -15.69
C SER A 209 31.49 -68.05 -16.13
N ALA A 210 31.00 -68.09 -17.37
CA ALA A 210 30.32 -69.26 -17.94
C ALA A 210 31.25 -70.48 -18.05
N TYR A 211 32.54 -70.28 -18.37
CA TYR A 211 33.54 -71.35 -18.27
C TYR A 211 33.71 -71.85 -16.82
N GLN A 212 33.67 -70.97 -15.80
CA GLN A 212 33.71 -71.40 -14.40
C GLN A 212 32.51 -72.26 -14.02
N GLU A 213 31.31 -71.86 -14.43
CA GLU A 213 30.06 -72.59 -14.14
C GLU A 213 30.05 -73.99 -14.75
N GLN A 214 30.67 -74.18 -15.92
CA GLN A 214 30.83 -75.49 -16.55
C GLN A 214 32.08 -76.27 -16.05
N GLY A 215 32.77 -75.78 -15.02
CA GLY A 215 33.97 -76.41 -14.46
C GLY A 215 35.22 -76.31 -15.33
N ARG A 216 35.18 -75.56 -16.43
CA ARG A 216 36.30 -75.29 -17.35
C ARG A 216 37.20 -74.18 -16.79
N HIS A 217 37.75 -74.39 -15.59
CA HIS A 217 38.50 -73.37 -14.85
C HIS A 217 39.78 -72.92 -15.57
N GLU A 218 40.40 -73.76 -16.40
CA GLU A 218 41.58 -73.38 -17.20
C GLU A 218 41.25 -72.32 -18.25
N ASP A 219 40.15 -72.53 -18.98
CA ASP A 219 39.68 -71.58 -19.99
C ASP A 219 39.22 -70.28 -19.32
N ALA A 220 38.51 -70.37 -18.19
CA ALA A 220 38.12 -69.21 -17.40
C ALA A 220 39.34 -68.36 -16.96
N LEU A 221 40.41 -68.98 -16.45
CA LEU A 221 41.61 -68.23 -16.06
C LEU A 221 42.34 -67.60 -17.25
N LYS A 222 42.40 -68.27 -18.41
CA LYS A 222 42.97 -67.67 -19.63
C LYS A 222 42.17 -66.43 -20.03
N THR A 223 40.84 -66.52 -19.99
CA THR A 223 39.97 -65.39 -20.32
C THR A 223 40.07 -64.26 -19.28
N PHE A 224 40.13 -64.56 -17.97
CA PHE A 224 40.34 -63.51 -16.96
C PHE A 224 41.71 -62.82 -17.11
N GLN A 225 42.76 -63.57 -17.49
CA GLN A 225 44.07 -62.98 -17.77
C GLN A 225 44.02 -62.05 -18.98
N LEU A 226 43.30 -62.44 -20.04
CA LEU A 226 43.05 -61.59 -21.19
C LEU A 226 42.34 -60.29 -20.74
N THR A 227 41.25 -60.39 -19.97
CA THR A 227 40.53 -59.21 -19.43
C THR A 227 41.41 -58.32 -18.56
N LEU A 228 42.21 -58.90 -17.68
CA LEU A 228 43.12 -58.16 -16.81
C LEU A 228 44.26 -57.49 -17.59
N SER A 229 44.75 -58.12 -18.66
CA SER A 229 45.80 -57.58 -19.51
C SER A 229 45.33 -56.38 -20.33
N ALA A 230 44.08 -56.41 -20.80
CA ALA A 230 43.48 -55.33 -21.57
C ALA A 230 42.95 -54.20 -20.67
N THR A 231 42.45 -54.53 -19.48
CA THR A 231 41.89 -53.55 -18.53
C THR A 231 42.52 -53.72 -17.14
N PRO A 232 43.74 -53.21 -16.89
CA PRO A 232 44.44 -53.39 -15.62
C PRO A 232 43.69 -52.84 -14.39
N GLU A 233 42.83 -51.84 -14.58
CA GLU A 233 42.04 -51.20 -13.52
C GLU A 233 40.98 -52.14 -12.92
N ILE A 234 40.50 -53.12 -13.68
CA ILE A 234 39.55 -54.13 -13.19
C ILE A 234 40.15 -54.96 -12.04
N ALA A 235 41.48 -54.93 -11.90
CA ALA A 235 42.17 -55.45 -10.74
C ALA A 235 41.70 -54.84 -9.42
N GLN A 236 41.03 -53.69 -9.38
CA GLN A 236 40.49 -53.11 -8.15
C GLN A 236 39.06 -53.56 -7.86
N ASP A 237 38.38 -54.17 -8.84
CA ASP A 237 37.02 -54.64 -8.67
C ASP A 237 36.98 -55.90 -7.79
N LYS A 238 36.11 -55.86 -6.78
CA LYS A 238 36.00 -56.91 -5.77
C LYS A 238 35.40 -58.19 -6.34
N ALA A 239 34.41 -58.08 -7.24
CA ALA A 239 33.76 -59.23 -7.86
C ALA A 239 34.70 -59.94 -8.83
N PHE A 240 35.46 -59.18 -9.63
CA PHE A 240 36.49 -59.72 -10.52
C PHE A 240 37.57 -60.49 -9.74
N ARG A 241 38.12 -59.90 -8.66
CA ARG A 241 39.07 -60.58 -7.75
C ARG A 241 38.52 -61.88 -7.20
N GLN A 242 37.25 -61.89 -6.82
CA GLN A 242 36.59 -63.06 -6.25
C GLN A 242 36.42 -64.16 -7.31
N ALA A 243 35.98 -63.81 -8.51
CA ALA A 243 35.83 -64.73 -9.63
C ALA A 243 37.17 -65.38 -10.01
N VAL A 244 38.24 -64.60 -10.15
CA VAL A 244 39.58 -65.12 -10.43
C VAL A 244 40.05 -66.10 -9.34
N ARG A 245 39.92 -65.72 -8.06
CA ARG A 245 40.29 -66.58 -6.93
C ARG A 245 39.51 -67.89 -6.91
N PHE A 246 38.25 -67.89 -7.34
CA PHE A 246 37.43 -69.09 -7.38
C PHE A 246 38.01 -70.12 -8.36
N SER A 247 38.38 -69.72 -9.59
CA SER A 247 39.03 -70.64 -10.53
C SER A 247 40.48 -70.98 -10.14
N GLU A 248 41.22 -70.06 -9.52
CA GLU A 248 42.56 -70.35 -9.01
C GLU A 248 42.53 -71.41 -7.90
N ALA A 249 41.56 -71.32 -6.99
CA ALA A 249 41.34 -72.30 -5.95
C ALA A 249 40.92 -73.66 -6.51
N ALA A 250 40.01 -73.69 -7.50
CA ALA A 250 39.57 -74.94 -8.15
C ALA A 250 40.71 -75.67 -8.88
N LEU A 251 41.73 -74.94 -9.35
CA LEU A 251 42.92 -75.50 -10.01
C LEU A 251 44.14 -75.64 -9.07
N GLY A 252 44.01 -75.31 -7.78
CA GLY A 252 45.09 -75.41 -6.80
C GLY A 252 46.27 -74.46 -7.04
N LYS A 253 46.06 -73.28 -7.66
CA LYS A 253 47.13 -72.30 -7.89
C LYS A 253 47.49 -71.53 -6.62
N GLU A 254 48.78 -71.46 -6.29
CA GLU A 254 49.28 -70.75 -5.09
C GLU A 254 49.48 -69.24 -5.29
N THR A 255 49.63 -68.78 -6.53
CA THR A 255 49.87 -67.38 -6.88
C THR A 255 48.73 -66.82 -7.71
N SER A 256 48.19 -65.68 -7.30
CA SER A 256 47.10 -65.01 -8.02
C SER A 256 47.59 -64.12 -9.15
N CYS A 257 46.88 -64.09 -10.28
CA CYS A 257 47.18 -63.15 -11.37
C CYS A 257 46.76 -61.70 -11.05
N VAL A 258 45.97 -61.44 -10.00
CA VAL A 258 45.51 -60.08 -9.63
C VAL A 258 46.45 -59.40 -8.61
N PRO A 259 46.88 -58.14 -8.84
CA PRO A 259 47.73 -57.36 -7.91
C PRO A 259 47.12 -57.09 -6.51
N LYS A 260 47.98 -56.92 -5.47
CA LYS A 260 47.57 -56.61 -4.08
C LYS A 260 46.99 -55.18 -3.91
N GLU A 261 45.98 -55.01 -3.07
CA GLU A 261 45.24 -53.75 -2.80
C GLU A 261 46.05 -52.70 -2.00
N ARG A 262 45.82 -51.40 -2.21
CA ARG A 262 46.36 -50.28 -1.38
C ARG A 262 45.24 -49.67 -0.52
N PHE A 263 45.47 -49.50 0.79
CA PHE A 263 44.45 -49.10 1.78
C PHE A 263 44.64 -47.64 2.27
N PHE A 264 43.58 -46.82 2.28
CA PHE A 264 43.54 -45.49 2.92
C PHE A 264 42.43 -45.43 3.98
N ARG A 265 42.70 -44.87 5.17
CA ARG A 265 41.76 -44.74 6.30
C ARG A 265 41.01 -43.38 6.25
N SER A 266 39.68 -43.38 6.41
CA SER A 266 38.86 -42.16 6.54
C SER A 266 38.32 -41.97 7.97
N ALA A 267 38.21 -40.70 8.39
CA ALA A 267 37.83 -40.26 9.73
C ALA A 267 36.31 -40.35 9.96
N LYS A 268 35.86 -41.32 10.75
CA LYS A 268 34.43 -41.56 11.04
C LYS A 268 33.87 -40.89 12.31
N PHE A 269 34.64 -40.06 13.02
CA PHE A 269 34.21 -39.48 14.31
C PHE A 269 34.09 -37.93 14.36
N LEU A 270 34.49 -37.19 13.32
CA LEU A 270 34.45 -35.72 13.33
C LEU A 270 33.11 -35.11 12.86
N VAL A 271 32.35 -35.82 12.02
CA VAL A 271 31.11 -35.31 11.38
C VAL A 271 29.92 -35.14 12.34
N PRO A 272 29.58 -36.11 13.24
CA PRO A 272 28.43 -35.94 14.14
C PRO A 272 28.65 -34.88 15.23
N ALA A 273 29.90 -34.67 15.66
CA ALA A 273 30.23 -33.62 16.63
C ALA A 273 30.09 -32.21 16.02
N ALA A 274 30.53 -32.02 14.77
CA ALA A 274 30.35 -30.76 14.05
C ALA A 274 28.87 -30.46 13.77
N ALA A 275 28.10 -31.48 13.39
CA ALA A 275 26.64 -31.39 13.21
C ALA A 275 25.91 -30.92 14.49
N ALA A 276 26.19 -31.56 15.63
CA ALA A 276 25.61 -31.18 16.91
C ALA A 276 25.99 -29.75 17.33
N ALA A 277 27.24 -29.32 17.06
CA ALA A 277 27.68 -27.96 17.33
C ALA A 277 26.93 -26.92 16.49
N VAL A 278 26.64 -27.20 15.22
CA VAL A 278 25.85 -26.30 14.35
C VAL A 278 24.40 -26.19 14.82
N VAL A 279 23.76 -27.31 15.21
CA VAL A 279 22.39 -27.25 15.78
C VAL A 279 22.37 -26.44 17.06
N ALA A 280 23.31 -26.70 17.97
CA ALA A 280 23.42 -25.95 19.21
C ALA A 280 23.65 -24.46 18.96
N ALA A 281 24.47 -24.11 17.97
CA ALA A 281 24.69 -22.72 17.54
C ALA A 281 23.42 -22.10 16.95
N LEU A 282 22.66 -22.81 16.10
CA LEU A 282 21.41 -22.31 15.54
C LEU A 282 20.33 -22.12 16.60
N ILE A 283 20.20 -23.05 17.56
CA ILE A 283 19.32 -22.88 18.72
C ILE A 283 19.78 -21.68 19.55
N GLY A 284 21.09 -21.56 19.81
CA GLY A 284 21.66 -20.43 20.54
C GLY A 284 21.40 -19.08 19.86
N ILE A 285 21.58 -19.00 18.54
CA ILE A 285 21.25 -17.81 17.73
C ILE A 285 19.75 -17.53 17.77
N ASN A 286 18.91 -18.56 17.69
CA ASN A 286 17.46 -18.40 17.77
C ASN A 286 17.02 -17.82 19.12
N VAL A 287 17.54 -18.38 20.22
CA VAL A 287 17.30 -17.91 21.59
C VAL A 287 17.87 -16.50 21.79
N TYR A 288 19.03 -16.19 21.20
CA TYR A 288 19.58 -14.85 21.22
C TYR A 288 18.65 -13.86 20.49
N ILE A 289 18.23 -14.16 19.27
CA ILE A 289 17.29 -13.31 18.52
C ILE A 289 15.98 -13.15 19.29
N SER A 290 15.43 -14.22 19.86
CA SER A 290 14.20 -14.13 20.65
C SER A 290 14.35 -13.31 21.91
N ASN A 291 15.55 -13.14 22.47
CA ASN A 291 15.79 -12.30 23.64
C ASN A 291 16.19 -10.85 23.30
N HIS A 292 16.54 -10.58 22.04
CA HIS A 292 17.08 -9.30 21.58
C HIS A 292 16.31 -8.77 20.36
N ARG A 293 14.97 -8.67 20.45
CA ARG A 293 14.16 -8.11 19.36
C ARG A 293 14.21 -6.59 19.40
N THR A 294 14.58 -6.02 18.25
CA THR A 294 14.54 -4.58 18.03
C THR A 294 13.08 -4.11 17.88
N VAL A 295 12.63 -3.27 18.80
CA VAL A 295 11.31 -2.63 18.77
C VAL A 295 11.47 -1.13 18.61
N HIS A 296 10.73 -0.55 17.66
CA HIS A 296 10.70 0.89 17.43
C HIS A 296 9.51 1.50 18.16
N VAL A 297 9.78 2.17 19.27
CA VAL A 297 8.78 2.93 20.03
C VAL A 297 8.58 4.28 19.38
N VAL A 298 7.38 4.54 18.87
CA VAL A 298 7.04 5.74 18.10
C VAL A 298 6.18 6.72 18.92
N ASN A 299 6.24 7.99 18.56
CA ASN A 299 5.43 9.05 19.13
C ASN A 299 4.97 10.00 18.02
N GLY A 300 3.66 10.09 17.81
CA GLY A 300 3.06 11.01 16.86
C GLY A 300 2.68 12.36 17.46
N LEU A 301 2.61 12.48 18.78
CA LEU A 301 2.15 13.69 19.47
C LEU A 301 3.10 14.88 19.23
N PRO A 302 2.58 16.11 19.33
CA PRO A 302 3.36 17.34 19.26
C PRO A 302 4.19 17.62 20.54
N VAL A 303 4.22 16.67 21.48
CA VAL A 303 4.99 16.74 22.73
C VAL A 303 5.79 15.45 22.91
N PRO A 304 6.96 15.47 23.58
CA PRO A 304 7.67 14.25 23.93
C PRO A 304 6.86 13.39 24.89
N ILE A 305 7.05 12.06 24.81
CA ILE A 305 6.45 11.09 25.73
C ILE A 305 7.51 10.32 26.50
N GLU A 306 7.19 9.95 27.74
CA GLU A 306 7.96 8.96 28.50
C GLU A 306 7.15 7.68 28.63
N VAL A 307 7.71 6.59 28.11
CA VAL A 307 7.08 5.27 28.08
C VAL A 307 7.82 4.36 29.04
N THR A 308 7.12 3.80 30.01
CA THR A 308 7.65 2.73 30.86
C THR A 308 7.22 1.39 30.29
N LEU A 309 8.19 0.52 30.00
CA LEU A 309 8.00 -0.85 29.53
C LEU A 309 8.30 -1.82 30.67
N ASP A 310 7.33 -2.71 30.95
CA ASP A 310 7.37 -3.72 32.01
C ASP A 310 7.75 -3.18 33.39
N GLU A 311 7.34 -1.95 33.71
CA GLU A 311 7.63 -1.24 34.97
C GLU A 311 9.12 -0.98 35.26
N GLU A 312 10.02 -1.34 34.35
CA GLU A 312 11.48 -1.25 34.55
C GLU A 312 12.15 -0.31 33.54
N THR A 313 11.82 -0.42 32.25
CA THR A 313 12.55 0.28 31.19
C THR A 313 11.84 1.58 30.82
N ILE A 314 12.47 2.72 31.08
CA ILE A 314 11.95 4.04 30.73
C ILE A 314 12.56 4.51 29.41
N VAL A 315 11.70 4.85 28.45
CA VAL A 315 12.08 5.33 27.12
C VAL A 315 11.49 6.72 26.90
N SER A 316 12.37 7.71 26.75
CA SER A 316 11.96 9.07 26.36
C SER A 316 11.95 9.20 24.84
N VAL A 317 10.77 9.34 24.26
CA VAL A 317 10.54 9.44 22.81
C VAL A 317 10.19 10.89 22.46
N PRO A 318 11.03 11.60 21.68
CA PRO A 318 10.73 12.97 21.27
C PRO A 318 9.43 13.09 20.47
N GLN A 319 8.89 14.31 20.37
CA GLN A 319 7.73 14.61 19.53
C GLN A 319 7.95 14.19 18.07
N SER A 320 6.91 13.65 17.42
CA SER A 320 6.92 13.23 16.01
C SER A 320 8.14 12.38 15.61
N SER A 321 8.57 11.49 16.52
CA SER A 321 9.84 10.77 16.45
C SER A 321 9.72 9.33 16.95
N PHE A 322 10.84 8.64 16.99
CA PHE A 322 10.93 7.28 17.50
C PHE A 322 12.22 7.04 18.27
N ARG A 323 12.22 5.98 19.08
CA ARG A 323 13.39 5.39 19.73
C ARG A 323 13.37 3.90 19.51
N THR A 324 14.55 3.30 19.57
CA THR A 324 14.71 1.86 19.42
C THR A 324 15.10 1.27 20.76
N VAL A 325 14.42 0.19 21.14
CA VAL A 325 14.73 -0.61 22.33
C VAL A 325 14.88 -2.07 21.95
N GLU A 326 15.54 -2.83 22.80
CA GLU A 326 15.59 -4.29 22.71
C GLU A 326 14.68 -4.89 23.76
N LEU A 327 13.78 -5.78 23.34
CA LEU A 327 12.89 -6.54 24.21
C LEU A 327 12.97 -8.04 23.85
N PRO A 328 12.80 -8.95 24.81
CA PRO A 328 12.61 -10.36 24.51
C PRO A 328 11.24 -10.59 23.84
N GLU A 329 11.02 -11.77 23.27
CA GLU A 329 9.70 -12.22 22.82
C GLU A 329 8.87 -12.70 24.01
N GLY A 330 7.56 -12.44 23.95
CA GLY A 330 6.64 -12.71 25.05
C GLY A 330 5.66 -11.58 25.30
N PRO A 331 4.87 -11.67 26.38
CA PRO A 331 3.95 -10.62 26.79
C PRO A 331 4.71 -9.46 27.45
N HIS A 332 4.33 -8.25 27.11
CA HIS A 332 4.88 -7.00 27.60
C HIS A 332 3.77 -6.00 27.91
N ARG A 333 4.10 -5.01 28.73
CA ARG A 333 3.21 -3.91 29.09
C ARG A 333 3.89 -2.58 28.86
N ALA A 334 3.24 -1.69 28.12
CA ALA A 334 3.68 -0.32 27.91
C ALA A 334 2.75 0.66 28.62
N HIS A 335 3.33 1.68 29.27
CA HIS A 335 2.57 2.75 29.90
C HIS A 335 3.19 4.10 29.57
N VAL A 336 2.38 5.00 29.01
CA VAL A 336 2.76 6.41 28.81
C VAL A 336 2.66 7.14 30.14
N THR A 337 3.81 7.32 30.79
CA THR A 337 3.91 7.99 32.11
C THR A 337 3.94 9.50 32.02
N GLN A 338 4.39 10.06 30.89
CA GLN A 338 4.34 11.49 30.59
C GLN A 338 3.91 11.71 29.13
N PRO A 339 2.98 12.64 28.85
CA PRO A 339 2.12 13.33 29.82
C PRO A 339 1.21 12.36 30.60
N THR A 340 0.98 12.62 31.89
CA THR A 340 0.20 11.72 32.75
C THR A 340 -1.26 11.63 32.31
N GLY A 341 -1.84 10.42 32.36
CA GLY A 341 -3.28 10.21 32.15
C GLY A 341 -3.71 10.31 30.68
N LEU A 342 -2.78 10.21 29.74
CA LEU A 342 -3.09 10.25 28.31
C LEU A 342 -3.84 8.99 27.87
N ILE A 343 -3.31 7.80 28.21
CA ILE A 343 -3.88 6.49 27.87
C ILE A 343 -3.56 5.52 29.01
N ASP A 344 -4.49 4.61 29.29
CA ASP A 344 -4.26 3.49 30.18
C ASP A 344 -3.08 2.60 29.72
N PRO A 345 -2.39 1.91 30.65
CA PRO A 345 -1.36 0.95 30.27
C PRO A 345 -1.88 -0.09 29.28
N VAL A 346 -1.11 -0.37 28.23
CA VAL A 346 -1.48 -1.28 27.16
C VAL A 346 -0.59 -2.52 27.18
N ASP A 347 -1.23 -3.70 27.14
CA ASP A 347 -0.55 -4.97 27.04
C ASP A 347 -0.37 -5.35 25.56
N PHE A 348 0.79 -5.90 25.20
CA PHE A 348 1.10 -6.38 23.86
C PHE A 348 2.02 -7.60 23.90
N THR A 349 2.01 -8.42 22.86
CA THR A 349 2.86 -9.62 22.80
C THR A 349 3.77 -9.55 21.59
N LEU A 350 5.07 -9.73 21.82
CA LEU A 350 6.07 -9.86 20.76
C LEU A 350 6.22 -11.33 20.41
N GLU A 351 5.83 -11.70 19.19
CA GLU A 351 5.94 -13.07 18.71
C GLU A 351 6.57 -13.12 17.32
N SER A 352 7.32 -14.20 17.07
CA SER A 352 7.71 -14.55 15.72
C SER A 352 7.82 -16.06 15.55
N GLY A 353 7.56 -16.52 14.33
CA GLY A 353 7.76 -17.91 13.97
C GLY A 353 9.23 -18.32 14.10
N TRP A 354 9.48 -19.54 14.57
CA TRP A 354 10.82 -20.09 14.78
C TRP A 354 11.77 -19.88 13.59
N PHE A 355 11.27 -20.13 12.36
CA PHE A 355 12.04 -19.94 11.13
C PHE A 355 12.05 -18.49 10.65
N GLY A 356 11.03 -17.70 10.97
CA GLY A 356 10.95 -16.28 10.60
C GLY A 356 12.13 -15.48 11.17
N ARG A 357 12.62 -15.84 12.36
CA ARG A 357 13.79 -15.22 13.00
C ARG A 357 15.06 -15.25 12.15
N PHE A 358 15.21 -16.22 11.25
CA PHE A 358 16.41 -16.35 10.41
C PHE A 358 16.27 -15.73 9.02
N PHE A 359 15.06 -15.74 8.47
CA PHE A 359 14.83 -15.44 7.05
C PHE A 359 14.03 -14.17 6.81
N LYS A 360 13.31 -13.68 7.83
CA LYS A 360 12.53 -12.45 7.73
C LYS A 360 13.25 -11.29 8.40
N SER A 361 12.97 -10.08 7.90
CA SER A 361 13.50 -8.83 8.46
C SER A 361 12.39 -7.92 8.98
N PRO A 362 11.61 -8.34 9.99
CA PRO A 362 10.43 -7.59 10.40
C PRO A 362 10.77 -6.26 11.07
N ALA A 363 9.84 -5.31 10.98
CA ALA A 363 9.85 -4.11 11.81
C ALA A 363 8.70 -4.19 12.83
N PHE A 364 9.03 -4.21 14.12
CA PHE A 364 8.04 -4.01 15.17
C PHE A 364 7.94 -2.54 15.47
N VAL A 365 6.75 -1.99 15.30
CA VAL A 365 6.45 -0.61 15.60
C VAL A 365 5.47 -0.60 16.77
N LEU A 366 5.95 -0.14 17.92
CA LEU A 366 5.15 0.04 19.13
C LEU A 366 4.73 1.51 19.21
N ASP A 367 3.44 1.78 19.07
CA ASP A 367 2.84 3.06 19.38
C ASP A 367 2.02 2.95 20.68
N PRO A 368 2.64 3.15 21.85
CA PRO A 368 1.94 3.04 23.12
C PRO A 368 0.89 4.14 23.30
N SER A 369 1.03 5.23 22.54
CA SER A 369 0.12 6.36 22.55
C SER A 369 -0.97 6.27 21.47
N ARG A 370 -0.93 5.31 20.55
CA ARG A 370 -1.85 5.20 19.39
C ARG A 370 -2.06 6.54 18.65
N SER A 371 -1.03 7.39 18.64
CA SER A 371 -1.08 8.79 18.21
C SER A 371 -0.32 9.04 16.90
N SER A 372 0.34 8.01 16.38
CA SER A 372 1.22 8.09 15.22
C SER A 372 0.49 7.68 13.95
N VAL A 373 0.86 8.35 12.87
CA VAL A 373 0.56 7.92 11.51
C VAL A 373 1.80 7.21 10.99
N VAL A 374 1.72 5.89 10.87
CA VAL A 374 2.81 5.05 10.37
C VAL A 374 2.57 4.75 8.90
N LEU A 375 3.56 5.04 8.08
CA LEU A 375 3.50 4.80 6.64
C LEU A 375 4.30 3.55 6.31
N TRP A 376 3.70 2.66 5.54
CA TRP A 376 4.40 1.58 4.85
C TRP A 376 4.40 1.89 3.35
N GLU A 377 5.57 1.84 2.75
CA GLU A 377 5.81 2.35 1.40
C GLU A 377 6.66 1.35 0.62
N GLN A 378 6.34 1.17 -0.65
CA GLN A 378 7.10 0.37 -1.60
C GLN A 378 7.61 1.28 -2.74
N THR A 379 8.84 1.05 -3.18
CA THR A 379 9.39 1.71 -4.37
C THR A 379 10.14 0.70 -5.25
N VAL A 380 10.23 1.01 -6.55
CA VAL A 380 10.86 0.15 -7.54
C VAL A 380 12.10 0.82 -8.11
N TYR A 381 13.26 0.17 -7.96
CA TYR A 381 14.48 0.55 -8.67
C TYR A 381 14.63 -0.27 -9.94
N SER A 382 14.84 0.41 -11.07
CA SER A 382 15.03 -0.23 -12.38
C SER A 382 16.18 0.44 -13.14
N ALA A 383 16.92 -0.35 -13.92
CA ALA A 383 17.92 0.18 -14.86
C ALA A 383 17.27 0.77 -16.13
N VAL A 384 16.02 0.41 -16.42
CA VAL A 384 15.20 0.92 -17.55
C VAL A 384 14.13 1.86 -17.00
N PRO A 385 13.88 3.03 -17.63
CA PRO A 385 12.81 3.94 -17.21
C PRO A 385 11.46 3.23 -17.14
N ILE A 386 10.74 3.43 -16.04
CA ILE A 386 9.40 2.90 -15.83
C ILE A 386 8.42 3.87 -16.53
N LEU A 387 7.52 3.34 -17.38
CA LEU A 387 6.45 4.14 -18.00
C LEU A 387 5.35 4.39 -16.95
N GLU A 388 4.71 5.57 -16.97
CA GLU A 388 3.75 6.01 -15.95
C GLU A 388 2.56 5.05 -15.72
N ASP A 389 2.18 4.22 -16.70
CA ASP A 389 1.06 3.27 -16.56
C ASP A 389 1.41 1.95 -15.83
N ASP A 390 2.64 1.80 -15.33
CA ASP A 390 3.21 0.56 -14.77
C ASP A 390 3.49 0.70 -13.26
N GLU A 391 2.57 1.32 -12.51
CA GLU A 391 2.69 1.64 -11.08
C GLU A 391 2.60 0.39 -10.18
N ASP A 392 3.74 -0.26 -9.96
CA ASP A 392 3.95 -1.28 -8.92
C ASP A 392 4.26 -0.65 -7.52
N GLU A 393 3.96 0.64 -7.31
CA GLU A 393 4.17 1.32 -6.02
C GLU A 393 2.95 1.12 -5.12
N ASP A 394 3.17 0.54 -3.94
CA ASP A 394 2.14 0.29 -2.92
C ASP A 394 2.41 1.19 -1.70
N PHE A 395 1.35 1.75 -1.13
CA PHE A 395 1.39 2.71 -0.04
C PHE A 395 0.27 2.39 0.95
N ARG A 396 0.59 2.33 2.24
CA ARG A 396 -0.39 2.00 3.29
C ARG A 396 -0.22 2.89 4.51
N VAL A 397 -1.32 3.49 4.95
CA VAL A 397 -1.41 4.29 6.17
C VAL A 397 -1.92 3.42 7.31
N HIS A 398 -1.23 3.44 8.45
CA HIS A 398 -1.65 2.75 9.67
C HIS A 398 -1.75 3.75 10.82
N ILE A 399 -2.91 3.75 11.50
CA ILE A 399 -3.19 4.56 12.70
C ILE A 399 -3.82 3.70 13.79
N GLY A 400 -3.88 4.21 15.02
CA GLY A 400 -4.71 3.61 16.09
C GLY A 400 -4.21 2.29 16.71
N GLN A 401 -3.26 1.60 16.07
CA GLN A 401 -2.72 0.32 16.54
C GLN A 401 -1.65 0.50 17.61
N THR A 402 -1.62 -0.39 18.61
CA THR A 402 -0.57 -0.36 19.66
C THR A 402 0.73 -0.97 19.18
N LEU A 403 0.65 -2.15 18.57
CA LEU A 403 1.81 -2.83 18.00
C LEU A 403 1.44 -3.22 16.56
N THR A 404 2.25 -2.75 15.62
CA THR A 404 2.13 -3.13 14.21
C THR A 404 3.36 -3.93 13.79
N TYR A 405 3.10 -5.00 13.06
CA TYR A 405 4.12 -5.90 12.54
C TYR A 405 4.19 -5.77 11.02
N TYR A 406 5.35 -5.35 10.52
CA TYR A 406 5.62 -5.27 9.09
C TYR A 406 6.61 -6.36 8.68
N ASP A 407 6.19 -7.23 7.78
CA ASP A 407 7.04 -8.25 7.17
C ASP A 407 8.08 -7.61 6.23
N ASP A 408 9.30 -8.16 6.25
CA ASP A 408 10.38 -7.88 5.28
C ASP A 408 10.55 -6.40 4.89
N VAL A 409 10.99 -5.61 5.88
CA VAL A 409 11.25 -4.17 5.73
C VAL A 409 12.73 -3.90 5.48
N ASP A 410 13.07 -3.40 4.29
CA ASP A 410 14.45 -3.05 3.93
C ASP A 410 14.95 -1.81 4.70
N PHE A 411 14.10 -0.78 4.80
CA PHE A 411 14.45 0.51 5.41
C PHE A 411 13.52 0.84 6.57
N ARG A 412 14.01 0.70 7.81
CA ARG A 412 13.25 1.06 9.02
C ARG A 412 13.54 2.51 9.40
N PHE A 413 12.57 3.39 9.20
CA PHE A 413 12.63 4.83 9.48
C PHE A 413 13.85 5.54 8.82
N LYS A 414 14.27 5.04 7.67
CA LYS A 414 15.34 5.60 6.83
C LYS A 414 14.77 5.94 5.47
N ARG A 415 15.20 7.05 4.88
CA ARG A 415 14.80 7.43 3.51
C ARG A 415 15.25 6.36 2.51
N PHE A 416 14.48 6.21 1.44
CA PHE A 416 14.89 5.41 0.30
C PHE A 416 16.19 5.98 -0.29
N PRO A 417 17.17 5.14 -0.64
CA PRO A 417 18.34 5.57 -1.39
C PRO A 417 17.92 6.28 -2.68
N ARG A 418 18.67 7.29 -3.12
CA ARG A 418 18.39 7.91 -4.43
C ARG A 418 18.64 6.95 -5.60
N SER A 419 19.54 5.98 -5.42
CA SER A 419 19.88 4.97 -6.42
C SER A 419 20.44 3.73 -5.72
N ILE A 420 20.24 2.56 -6.32
CA ILE A 420 20.88 1.31 -5.91
C ILE A 420 21.49 0.62 -7.14
N GLU A 421 22.40 -0.32 -6.93
CA GLU A 421 22.95 -1.14 -8.02
C GLU A 421 21.94 -2.24 -8.39
N VAL A 422 21.48 -2.23 -9.65
CA VAL A 422 20.51 -3.19 -10.18
C VAL A 422 21.09 -3.80 -11.47
N LYS A 423 20.97 -5.12 -11.63
CA LYS A 423 21.40 -5.79 -12.87
C LYS A 423 20.48 -5.41 -14.03
N GLU A 424 21.04 -5.18 -15.22
CA GLU A 424 20.44 -4.52 -16.42
C GLU A 424 19.08 -5.05 -16.91
N SER A 425 18.53 -6.13 -16.36
CA SER A 425 17.24 -6.72 -16.76
C SER A 425 16.27 -7.00 -15.60
N ARG A 426 16.53 -6.52 -14.38
CA ARG A 426 15.67 -6.80 -13.21
C ARG A 426 15.13 -5.52 -12.57
N ARG A 427 13.85 -5.52 -12.23
CA ARG A 427 13.27 -4.59 -11.24
C ARG A 427 13.71 -5.04 -9.84
N SER A 428 13.93 -4.08 -8.94
CA SER A 428 14.25 -4.34 -7.54
C SER A 428 13.30 -3.55 -6.65
N ILE A 429 12.35 -4.27 -6.06
CA ILE A 429 11.39 -3.71 -5.10
C ILE A 429 12.10 -3.49 -3.76
N ARG A 430 11.85 -2.34 -3.14
CA ARG A 430 12.31 -2.02 -1.79
C ARG A 430 11.17 -1.47 -0.95
N THR A 431 11.15 -1.87 0.32
CA THR A 431 10.10 -1.49 1.27
C THR A 431 10.65 -0.60 2.38
N ARG A 432 9.79 0.28 2.89
CA ARG A 432 10.11 1.16 4.02
C ARG A 432 8.93 1.25 4.97
N VAL A 433 9.27 1.38 6.24
CA VAL A 433 8.35 1.91 7.26
C VAL A 433 8.84 3.26 7.74
N SER A 434 7.97 4.26 7.81
CA SER A 434 8.30 5.62 8.24
C SER A 434 7.19 6.24 9.11
N LEU A 435 7.49 7.38 9.74
CA LEU A 435 6.49 8.20 10.42
C LEU A 435 6.13 9.38 9.52
N TYR A 436 4.83 9.62 9.36
CA TYR A 436 4.36 10.87 8.80
C TYR A 436 4.65 12.03 9.77
N ARG A 437 5.07 13.18 9.23
CA ARG A 437 5.50 14.36 10.01
C ARG A 437 4.84 15.67 9.56
N GLY A 438 3.88 15.62 8.63
CA GLY A 438 3.11 16.79 8.21
C GLY A 438 1.88 17.02 9.07
N SER A 439 0.89 17.75 8.54
CA SER A 439 -0.36 17.99 9.25
C SER A 439 -1.25 16.73 9.29
N LEU A 440 -1.84 16.43 10.45
CA LEU A 440 -2.81 15.34 10.55
C LEU A 440 -4.02 15.55 9.65
N THR A 441 -4.47 16.80 9.51
CA THR A 441 -5.60 17.14 8.65
C THR A 441 -5.34 16.74 7.19
N ASP A 442 -4.09 16.86 6.74
CA ASP A 442 -3.72 16.53 5.36
C ASP A 442 -3.79 15.03 5.12
N VAL A 443 -3.30 14.21 6.05
CA VAL A 443 -3.35 12.74 5.92
C VAL A 443 -4.79 12.25 6.04
N LEU A 444 -5.54 12.77 7.00
CA LEU A 444 -6.94 12.38 7.20
C LEU A 444 -7.80 12.80 6.01
N GLY A 445 -7.48 13.91 5.34
CA GLY A 445 -8.15 14.32 4.10
C GLY A 445 -7.74 13.48 2.88
N ALA A 446 -6.44 13.17 2.73
CA ALA A 446 -5.93 12.49 1.53
C ALA A 446 -6.14 10.97 1.54
N TYR A 447 -6.12 10.34 2.72
CA TYR A 447 -6.21 8.89 2.89
C TYR A 447 -7.32 8.50 3.87
N GLY A 448 -8.27 9.40 4.10
CA GLY A 448 -9.35 9.21 5.06
C GLY A 448 -10.22 8.00 4.75
N ASP A 449 -10.53 7.78 3.48
CA ASP A 449 -11.50 6.76 3.05
C ASP A 449 -11.04 5.33 3.39
N ASP A 450 -9.72 5.09 3.44
CA ASP A 450 -9.11 3.79 3.73
C ASP A 450 -9.02 3.48 5.24
N LEU A 451 -9.34 4.44 6.10
CA LEU A 451 -9.16 4.35 7.55
C LEU A 451 -10.50 4.20 8.28
N GLU A 452 -10.53 3.42 9.35
CA GLU A 452 -11.73 3.28 10.18
C GLU A 452 -12.04 4.59 10.94
N HIS A 453 -13.28 5.07 10.86
CA HIS A 453 -13.74 6.28 11.56
C HIS A 453 -13.38 6.29 13.05
N GLY A 454 -13.53 5.14 13.73
CA GLY A 454 -13.20 5.02 15.15
C GLY A 454 -11.74 5.31 15.48
N GLU A 455 -10.82 4.91 14.60
CA GLU A 455 -9.38 5.15 14.71
C GLU A 455 -9.03 6.60 14.40
N LYS A 456 -9.62 7.21 13.36
CA LYS A 456 -9.45 8.63 13.02
C LYS A 456 -9.86 9.53 14.18
N LEU A 457 -11.06 9.31 14.72
CA LEU A 457 -11.59 10.06 15.87
C LEU A 457 -10.70 9.88 17.09
N GLY A 458 -10.27 8.64 17.38
CA GLY A 458 -9.36 8.39 18.49
C GLY A 458 -8.03 9.11 18.33
N LEU A 459 -7.47 9.16 17.11
CA LEU A 459 -6.22 9.83 16.81
C LEU A 459 -6.34 11.32 17.15
N LEU A 460 -7.40 11.98 16.67
CA LEU A 460 -7.67 13.39 16.97
C LEU A 460 -7.87 13.65 18.46
N GLU A 461 -8.64 12.81 19.17
CA GLU A 461 -8.85 12.91 20.62
C GLU A 461 -7.53 12.93 21.39
N ARG A 462 -6.60 12.03 21.05
CA ARG A 462 -5.30 11.93 21.72
C ARG A 462 -4.41 13.15 21.48
N HIS A 463 -4.44 13.70 20.27
CA HIS A 463 -3.73 14.95 19.96
C HIS A 463 -4.37 16.14 20.66
N LEU A 464 -5.69 16.23 20.69
CA LEU A 464 -6.43 17.29 21.38
C LEU A 464 -6.25 17.27 22.90
N LEU A 465 -5.96 16.11 23.51
CA LEU A 465 -5.63 16.05 24.94
C LEU A 465 -4.34 16.79 25.30
N VAL A 466 -3.37 16.85 24.37
CA VAL A 466 -2.07 17.53 24.58
C VAL A 466 -1.99 18.90 23.90
N ALA A 467 -2.77 19.12 22.84
CA ALA A 467 -2.91 20.38 22.12
C ALA A 467 -4.39 20.82 22.10
N PRO A 468 -4.97 21.16 23.27
CA PRO A 468 -6.41 21.41 23.37
C PRO A 468 -6.88 22.68 22.65
N ASP A 469 -5.97 23.61 22.36
CA ASP A 469 -6.28 24.87 21.68
C ASP A 469 -6.04 24.78 20.15
N ASP A 470 -5.70 23.61 19.62
CA ASP A 470 -5.54 23.40 18.17
C ASP A 470 -6.91 23.40 17.49
N THR A 471 -7.26 24.54 16.88
CA THR A 471 -8.54 24.74 16.21
C THR A 471 -8.69 23.93 14.94
N ALA A 472 -7.59 23.64 14.22
CA ALA A 472 -7.64 22.84 13.00
C ALA A 472 -8.03 21.39 13.33
N LEU A 473 -7.45 20.83 14.39
CA LEU A 473 -7.83 19.50 14.88
C LEU A 473 -9.24 19.45 15.45
N LEU A 474 -9.70 20.48 16.16
CA LEU A 474 -11.09 20.56 16.64
C LEU A 474 -12.08 20.58 15.47
N THR A 475 -11.82 21.39 14.45
CA THR A 475 -12.67 21.44 13.25
C THR A 475 -12.69 20.11 12.52
N ALA A 476 -11.53 19.48 12.32
CA ALA A 476 -11.44 18.15 11.72
C ALA A 476 -12.20 17.09 12.55
N TYR A 477 -12.16 17.20 13.88
CA TYR A 477 -12.85 16.26 14.76
C TYR A 477 -14.37 16.42 14.71
N VAL A 478 -14.89 17.64 14.63
CA VAL A 478 -16.32 17.89 14.42
C VAL A 478 -16.75 17.29 13.08
N TYR A 479 -16.06 17.63 11.99
CA TYR A 479 -16.39 17.15 10.65
C TYR A 479 -16.41 15.62 10.57
N LEU A 480 -15.34 14.95 11.03
CA LEU A 480 -15.26 13.50 11.00
C LEU A 480 -16.26 12.82 11.94
N ALA A 481 -16.66 13.49 13.03
CA ALA A 481 -17.67 12.93 13.94
C ALA A 481 -19.07 12.99 13.33
N GLU A 482 -19.40 14.05 12.61
CA GLU A 482 -20.65 14.16 11.85
C GLU A 482 -20.69 13.14 10.71
N GLU A 483 -19.60 13.02 9.95
CA GLU A 483 -19.47 12.00 8.88
C GLU A 483 -19.66 10.57 9.42
N ALA A 484 -19.19 10.31 10.65
CA ALA A 484 -19.24 9.01 11.30
C ALA A 484 -20.50 8.75 12.16
N ASP A 485 -21.49 9.67 12.18
CA ASP A 485 -22.67 9.61 13.07
C ASP A 485 -22.27 9.38 14.54
N ALA A 486 -21.23 10.11 14.97
CA ALA A 486 -20.53 9.95 16.24
C ALA A 486 -20.59 11.21 17.12
N GLU A 487 -21.62 12.05 16.97
CA GLU A 487 -21.78 13.31 17.71
C GLU A 487 -21.89 13.07 19.21
N GLN A 488 -22.45 11.94 19.64
CA GLN A 488 -22.48 11.58 21.06
C GLN A 488 -21.07 11.37 21.62
N ARG A 489 -20.14 10.79 20.83
CA ARG A 489 -18.74 10.59 21.22
C ARG A 489 -18.03 11.94 21.32
N LEU A 490 -18.15 12.78 20.29
CA LEU A 490 -17.65 14.16 20.28
C LEU A 490 -18.15 14.94 21.51
N ARG A 491 -19.46 14.89 21.77
CA ARG A 491 -20.09 15.57 22.91
C ARG A 491 -19.54 15.09 24.24
N ALA A 492 -19.40 13.78 24.42
CA ALA A 492 -18.86 13.21 25.64
C ALA A 492 -17.39 13.59 25.86
N PHE A 493 -16.58 13.55 24.79
CA PHE A 493 -15.18 13.93 24.82
C PHE A 493 -15.00 15.40 25.21
N LEU A 494 -15.68 16.32 24.52
CA LEU A 494 -15.61 17.75 24.83
C LEU A 494 -16.13 18.05 26.25
N ALA A 495 -17.26 17.43 26.64
CA ALA A 495 -17.86 17.59 27.96
C ALA A 495 -16.88 17.21 29.09
N ALA A 496 -16.11 16.14 28.92
CA ALA A 496 -15.12 15.70 29.90
C ALA A 496 -13.99 16.72 30.12
N GLY A 497 -13.70 17.58 29.13
CA GLY A 497 -12.70 18.62 29.23
C GLY A 497 -13.18 19.97 29.77
N LEU A 498 -14.50 20.21 29.89
CA LEU A 498 -15.05 21.53 30.26
C LEU A 498 -14.75 21.94 31.72
N ASP A 499 -14.53 20.96 32.60
CA ASP A 499 -14.17 21.21 34.00
C ASP A 499 -12.65 21.39 34.20
N SER A 500 -11.85 21.27 33.14
CA SER A 500 -10.39 21.42 33.23
C SER A 500 -9.99 22.85 33.62
N ARG A 501 -8.88 22.99 34.36
CA ARG A 501 -8.26 24.26 34.73
C ARG A 501 -6.75 24.19 34.41
N PRO A 502 -6.18 25.11 33.60
CA PRO A 502 -6.84 26.26 32.96
C PRO A 502 -7.94 25.85 31.97
N LEU A 503 -8.92 26.74 31.73
CA LEU A 503 -10.06 26.46 30.86
C LEU A 503 -9.61 26.29 29.41
N ARG A 504 -10.14 25.28 28.74
CA ARG A 504 -9.96 25.04 27.31
C ARG A 504 -11.01 25.82 26.53
N VAL A 505 -10.80 27.13 26.36
CA VAL A 505 -11.82 28.04 25.79
C VAL A 505 -12.33 27.54 24.43
N GLN A 506 -11.45 27.03 23.56
CA GLN A 506 -11.86 26.50 22.26
C GLN A 506 -12.80 25.27 22.40
N TRP A 507 -12.56 24.38 23.36
CA TRP A 507 -13.46 23.25 23.61
C TRP A 507 -14.84 23.71 24.06
N HIS A 508 -14.90 24.73 24.93
CA HIS A 508 -16.16 25.34 25.32
C HIS A 508 -16.88 25.97 24.13
N ARG A 509 -16.17 26.68 23.26
CA ARG A 509 -16.74 27.28 22.04
C ARG A 509 -17.32 26.19 21.12
N THR A 510 -16.58 25.13 20.83
CA THR A 510 -17.04 24.01 20.00
C THR A 510 -18.25 23.31 20.62
N TYR A 511 -18.21 23.04 21.93
CA TYR A 511 -19.32 22.44 22.66
C TYR A 511 -20.58 23.30 22.65
N GLN A 512 -20.43 24.62 22.80
CA GLN A 512 -21.53 25.57 22.71
C GLN A 512 -22.16 25.56 21.32
N SER A 513 -21.36 25.64 20.25
CA SER A 513 -21.86 25.67 18.88
C SER A 513 -22.73 24.44 18.57
N MET A 514 -22.29 23.26 18.96
CA MET A 514 -23.05 22.01 18.80
C MET A 514 -24.36 21.99 19.61
N LEU A 515 -24.36 22.44 20.86
CA LEU A 515 -25.61 22.45 21.65
C LEU A 515 -26.57 23.58 21.23
N MET A 516 -26.07 24.67 20.64
CA MET A 516 -26.92 25.72 20.09
C MET A 516 -27.66 25.23 18.84
N SER A 517 -27.04 24.44 17.96
CA SER A 517 -27.73 23.82 16.82
C SER A 517 -28.79 22.79 17.25
N GLU A 518 -28.64 22.18 18.43
CA GLU A 518 -29.66 21.31 19.05
C GLU A 518 -30.78 22.09 19.78
N ASN A 519 -30.80 23.42 19.72
CA ASN A 519 -31.72 24.29 20.46
C ASN A 519 -31.67 24.09 22.00
N ARG A 520 -30.46 23.82 22.54
CA ARG A 520 -30.21 23.57 23.98
C ARG A 520 -29.54 24.74 24.70
N THR A 521 -29.72 25.97 24.19
CA THR A 521 -29.13 27.19 24.77
C THR A 521 -29.47 27.39 26.25
N ASN A 522 -30.70 27.08 26.68
CA ASN A 522 -31.08 27.22 28.10
C ASN A 522 -30.26 26.32 29.03
N GLU A 523 -29.87 25.13 28.56
CA GLU A 523 -28.98 24.24 29.32
C GLU A 523 -27.57 24.82 29.42
N LEU A 524 -27.05 25.36 28.31
CA LEU A 524 -25.76 26.05 28.27
C LEU A 524 -25.76 27.22 29.26
N VAL A 525 -26.75 28.11 29.18
CA VAL A 525 -26.88 29.28 30.07
C VAL A 525 -26.82 28.84 31.54
N LYS A 526 -27.64 27.86 31.94
CA LYS A 526 -27.64 27.34 33.30
C LYS A 526 -26.28 26.78 33.73
N ARG A 527 -25.57 26.10 32.83
CA ARG A 527 -24.24 25.54 33.12
C ARG A 527 -23.20 26.64 33.35
N TYR A 528 -23.12 27.61 32.45
CA TYR A 528 -22.14 28.69 32.55
C TYR A 528 -22.46 29.66 33.69
N ASP A 529 -23.75 29.88 34.00
CA ASP A 529 -24.16 30.58 35.23
C ASP A 529 -23.64 29.84 36.47
N GLY A 530 -23.77 28.51 36.52
CA GLY A 530 -23.24 27.69 37.62
C GLY A 530 -21.70 27.70 37.73
N TYR A 531 -20.98 27.89 36.62
CA TYR A 531 -19.53 28.14 36.67
C TYR A 531 -19.22 29.53 37.24
N LEU A 532 -19.93 30.57 36.79
CA LEU A 532 -19.76 31.93 37.28
C LEU A 532 -20.20 32.12 38.73
N GLU A 533 -21.13 31.32 39.26
CA GLU A 533 -21.44 31.32 40.70
C GLU A 533 -20.23 30.96 41.55
N LYS A 534 -19.36 30.06 41.05
CA LYS A 534 -18.13 29.63 41.73
C LYS A 534 -16.95 30.54 41.41
N GLU A 535 -16.90 31.07 40.19
CA GLU A 535 -15.80 31.87 39.65
C GLU A 535 -16.32 33.19 39.03
N PRO A 536 -16.87 34.12 39.82
CA PRO A 536 -17.66 35.26 39.32
C PRO A 536 -16.89 36.27 38.47
N ASN A 537 -15.58 36.34 38.65
CA ASN A 537 -14.68 37.23 37.92
C ASN A 537 -13.73 36.47 37.00
N ASN A 538 -14.04 35.22 36.62
CA ASN A 538 -13.25 34.52 35.63
C ASN A 538 -13.57 35.08 34.24
N SER A 539 -12.62 35.82 33.67
CA SER A 539 -12.77 36.51 32.39
C SER A 539 -13.17 35.57 31.23
N GLN A 540 -12.59 34.37 31.17
CA GLN A 540 -12.91 33.39 30.12
C GLN A 540 -14.34 32.86 30.27
N LEU A 541 -14.81 32.60 31.49
CA LEU A 541 -16.21 32.20 31.74
C LEU A 541 -17.20 33.32 31.44
N LEU A 542 -16.86 34.58 31.73
CA LEU A 542 -17.67 35.74 31.38
C LEU A 542 -17.82 35.86 29.86
N TYR A 543 -16.71 35.70 29.10
CA TYR A 543 -16.74 35.61 27.65
C TYR A 543 -17.63 34.45 27.17
N LEU A 544 -17.41 33.23 27.69
CA LEU A 544 -18.17 32.06 27.28
C LEU A 544 -19.67 32.19 27.58
N ARG A 545 -20.04 32.79 28.71
CA ARG A 545 -21.44 33.05 29.04
C ARG A 545 -22.05 34.14 28.16
N GLY A 546 -21.28 35.18 27.83
CA GLY A 546 -21.71 36.28 26.97
C GLY A 546 -22.11 35.84 25.57
N ARG A 547 -21.39 34.88 24.98
CA ARG A 547 -21.71 34.26 23.68
C ARG A 547 -23.11 33.64 23.57
N LEU A 548 -23.77 33.38 24.70
CA LEU A 548 -25.10 32.76 24.74
C LEU A 548 -26.22 33.80 24.84
N GLU A 549 -25.87 35.09 24.95
CA GLU A 549 -26.85 36.15 24.93
C GLU A 549 -27.33 36.44 23.50
N PRO A 550 -28.62 36.74 23.30
CA PRO A 550 -29.21 36.86 21.97
C PRO A 550 -29.03 38.23 21.31
N THR A 551 -28.50 39.22 22.03
CA THR A 551 -28.42 40.60 21.54
C THR A 551 -27.10 41.27 21.86
N VAL A 552 -26.66 42.18 20.99
CA VAL A 552 -25.35 42.83 21.08
C VAL A 552 -25.19 43.57 22.42
N ASP A 553 -26.22 44.23 22.94
CA ASP A 553 -26.15 44.96 24.22
C ASP A 553 -25.83 44.02 25.39
N LYS A 554 -26.51 42.87 25.44
CA LYS A 554 -26.30 41.89 26.49
C LYS A 554 -24.95 41.20 26.34
N THR A 555 -24.58 40.83 25.11
CA THR A 555 -23.29 40.26 24.78
C THR A 555 -22.15 41.21 25.19
N ALA A 556 -22.24 42.49 24.83
CA ALA A 556 -21.25 43.52 25.15
C ALA A 556 -21.06 43.69 26.66
N ALA A 557 -22.14 43.69 27.45
CA ALA A 557 -22.04 43.81 28.91
C ALA A 557 -21.23 42.68 29.55
N TYR A 558 -21.31 41.45 29.03
CA TYR A 558 -20.47 40.34 29.48
C TYR A 558 -19.01 40.48 29.04
N PHE A 559 -18.77 40.89 27.79
CA PHE A 559 -17.41 41.06 27.27
C PHE A 559 -16.67 42.22 27.92
N GLU A 560 -17.36 43.31 28.26
CA GLU A 560 -16.78 44.41 29.03
C GLU A 560 -16.36 43.96 30.42
N ARG A 561 -17.23 43.24 31.14
CA ARG A 561 -16.86 42.63 32.43
C ARG A 561 -15.73 41.62 32.32
N ALA A 562 -15.67 40.86 31.22
CA ALA A 562 -14.56 39.95 30.96
C ALA A 562 -13.24 40.71 30.77
N ILE A 563 -13.25 41.80 29.98
CA ILE A 563 -12.08 42.67 29.77
C ILE A 563 -11.66 43.35 31.07
N GLU A 564 -12.60 43.82 31.88
CA GLU A 564 -12.32 44.40 33.21
C GLU A 564 -11.70 43.39 34.18
N ALA A 565 -12.12 42.12 34.10
CA ALA A 565 -11.60 41.05 34.93
C ALA A 565 -10.18 40.61 34.50
N ASP A 566 -9.91 40.59 33.19
CA ASP A 566 -8.59 40.32 32.62
C ASP A 566 -8.45 41.00 31.25
N GLU A 567 -7.68 42.08 31.20
CA GLU A 567 -7.44 42.83 29.96
C GLU A 567 -6.63 42.05 28.92
N ALA A 568 -5.98 40.94 29.32
CA ALA A 568 -5.21 40.07 28.44
C ALA A 568 -6.08 38.98 27.78
N ASN A 569 -7.36 38.87 28.14
CA ASN A 569 -8.27 37.92 27.49
C ASN A 569 -8.64 38.38 26.08
N TRP A 570 -7.87 37.92 25.10
CA TRP A 570 -8.09 38.27 23.69
C TRP A 570 -9.45 37.82 23.15
N PHE A 571 -10.04 36.75 23.68
CA PHE A 571 -11.37 36.28 23.27
C PHE A 571 -12.46 37.32 23.56
N ALA A 572 -12.37 38.02 24.69
CA ALA A 572 -13.34 39.05 25.04
C ALA A 572 -13.22 40.29 24.13
N TRP A 573 -11.99 40.68 23.77
CA TRP A 573 -11.75 41.72 22.77
C TRP A 573 -12.27 41.33 21.39
N PHE A 574 -12.03 40.09 20.96
CA PHE A 574 -12.54 39.55 19.71
C PHE A 574 -14.07 39.53 19.69
N GLY A 575 -14.71 39.03 20.76
CA GLY A 575 -16.18 39.05 20.88
C GLY A 575 -16.76 40.46 20.88
N LYS A 576 -16.11 41.41 21.56
CA LYS A 576 -16.51 42.82 21.53
C LYS A 576 -16.43 43.40 20.12
N ALA A 577 -15.34 43.12 19.41
CA ALA A 577 -15.14 43.56 18.03
C ALA A 577 -16.22 43.00 17.09
N PHE A 578 -16.61 41.73 17.26
CA PHE A 578 -17.71 41.12 16.50
C PHE A 578 -19.04 41.87 16.68
N GLY A 579 -19.44 42.15 17.93
CA GLY A 579 -20.66 42.92 18.21
C GLY A 579 -20.60 44.36 17.66
N GLN A 580 -19.40 44.96 17.63
CA GLN A 580 -19.18 46.26 16.99
C GLN A 580 -19.33 46.19 15.47
N MET A 581 -18.81 45.13 14.81
CA MET A 581 -19.04 44.87 13.39
C MET A 581 -20.54 44.74 13.09
N ALA A 582 -21.27 43.95 13.89
CA ALA A 582 -22.72 43.77 13.73
C ALA A 582 -23.48 45.10 13.86
N ARG A 583 -23.00 46.05 14.66
CA ARG A 583 -23.57 47.41 14.79
C ARG A 583 -23.11 48.40 13.72
N ALA A 584 -22.25 47.97 12.80
CA ALA A 584 -21.54 48.84 11.87
C ALA A 584 -20.69 49.94 12.57
N ASP A 585 -20.20 49.67 13.79
CA ASP A 585 -19.14 50.45 14.46
C ASP A 585 -17.76 49.92 14.01
N PHE A 586 -17.42 50.12 12.74
CA PHE A 586 -16.21 49.56 12.14
C PHE A 586 -14.92 50.13 12.74
N ASP A 587 -14.91 51.42 13.07
CA ASP A 587 -13.80 52.07 13.79
C ASP A 587 -13.55 51.43 15.16
N GLY A 588 -14.63 51.19 15.92
CA GLY A 588 -14.56 50.51 17.20
C GLY A 588 -14.10 49.06 17.06
N ALA A 589 -14.67 48.34 16.09
CA ALA A 589 -14.30 46.96 15.79
C ALA A 589 -12.82 46.83 15.43
N LEU A 590 -12.30 47.69 14.55
CA LEU A 590 -10.90 47.68 14.14
C LEU A 590 -9.97 47.84 15.35
N ARG A 591 -10.25 48.79 16.26
CA ARG A 591 -9.47 48.96 17.50
C ARG A 591 -9.52 47.74 18.41
N SER A 592 -10.68 47.12 18.54
CA SER A 592 -10.85 45.91 19.37
C SER A 592 -10.16 44.70 18.75
N TYR A 593 -10.20 44.52 17.42
CA TYR A 593 -9.43 43.49 16.71
C TYR A 593 -7.92 43.73 16.78
N ASP A 594 -7.46 44.97 16.60
CA ASP A 594 -6.06 45.35 16.82
C ASP A 594 -5.60 44.94 18.22
N ARG A 595 -6.44 45.18 19.24
CA ARG A 595 -6.14 44.78 20.61
C ARG A 595 -6.11 43.26 20.78
N ALA A 596 -7.05 42.54 20.19
CA ALA A 596 -7.06 41.08 20.21
C ALA A 596 -5.80 40.48 19.56
N LEU A 597 -5.38 40.98 18.39
CA LEU A 597 -4.15 40.54 17.71
C LEU A 597 -2.87 40.92 18.45
N GLN A 598 -2.85 42.06 19.15
CA GLN A 598 -1.71 42.39 20.02
C GLN A 598 -1.53 41.37 21.15
N LEU A 599 -2.65 40.81 21.65
CA LEU A 599 -2.66 39.82 22.73
C LEU A 599 -2.41 38.39 22.23
N SER A 600 -2.91 38.04 21.05
CA SER A 600 -2.66 36.76 20.37
C SER A 600 -2.34 36.97 18.88
N PRO A 601 -1.06 37.21 18.52
CA PRO A 601 -0.66 37.57 17.15
C PRO A 601 -0.80 36.47 16.10
N GLN A 602 -1.02 35.22 16.53
CA GLN A 602 -1.07 34.05 15.66
C GLN A 602 -2.50 33.65 15.26
N GLU A 603 -3.52 34.36 15.75
CA GLU A 603 -4.92 34.04 15.48
C GLU A 603 -5.35 34.52 14.10
N GLU A 604 -5.28 33.63 13.11
CA GLU A 604 -5.65 33.92 11.72
C GLU A 604 -7.09 34.43 11.58
N GLN A 605 -8.04 33.82 12.29
CA GLN A 605 -9.45 34.26 12.32
C GLN A 605 -9.58 35.73 12.76
N VAL A 606 -8.76 36.19 13.71
CA VAL A 606 -8.82 37.59 14.17
C VAL A 606 -8.23 38.52 13.10
N ALA A 607 -7.18 38.07 12.39
CA ALA A 607 -6.56 38.84 11.31
C ALA A 607 -7.49 39.00 10.11
N GLU A 608 -8.25 37.96 9.76
CA GLU A 608 -9.29 37.97 8.73
C GLU A 608 -10.41 38.96 9.10
N ARG A 609 -11.03 38.83 10.28
CA ARG A 609 -12.09 39.75 10.74
C ARG A 609 -11.62 41.19 10.88
N ARG A 610 -10.35 41.40 11.21
CA ARG A 610 -9.73 42.72 11.18
C ARG A 610 -9.67 43.29 9.77
N ARG A 611 -9.32 42.49 8.75
CA ARG A 611 -9.32 42.93 7.35
C ARG A 611 -10.72 43.30 6.88
N GLU A 612 -11.75 42.56 7.27
CA GLU A 612 -13.15 42.93 6.99
C GLU A 612 -13.50 44.30 7.58
N ALA A 613 -13.09 44.59 8.82
CA ALA A 613 -13.29 45.92 9.42
C ALA A 613 -12.57 47.02 8.62
N GLN A 614 -11.37 46.75 8.10
CA GLN A 614 -10.64 47.68 7.22
C GLN A 614 -11.34 47.85 5.86
N LEU A 615 -11.86 46.77 5.26
CA LEU A 615 -12.66 46.83 4.04
C LEU A 615 -13.89 47.72 4.24
N ALA A 616 -14.59 47.53 5.36
CA ALA A 616 -15.76 48.32 5.74
C ALA A 616 -15.47 49.81 5.96
N LEU A 617 -14.24 50.14 6.39
CA LEU A 617 -13.75 51.52 6.52
C LEU A 617 -13.22 52.11 5.21
N GLY A 618 -13.06 51.30 4.15
CA GLY A 618 -12.45 51.72 2.89
C GLY A 618 -10.93 51.86 2.95
N ASP A 619 -10.26 51.22 3.91
CA ASP A 619 -8.80 51.25 4.13
C ASP A 619 -8.04 50.33 3.14
N TYR A 620 -8.45 50.31 1.87
CA TYR A 620 -7.97 49.39 0.84
C TYR A 620 -6.45 49.45 0.64
N ALA A 621 -5.87 50.66 0.69
CA ALA A 621 -4.43 50.85 0.51
C ALA A 621 -3.60 50.19 1.63
N ALA A 622 -4.13 50.16 2.87
CA ALA A 622 -3.46 49.51 3.99
C ALA A 622 -3.49 47.98 3.83
N ILE A 623 -4.62 47.43 3.37
CA ILE A 623 -4.78 46.01 3.08
C ILE A 623 -3.86 45.58 1.93
N GLU A 624 -3.89 46.31 0.80
CA GLU A 624 -3.03 46.08 -0.37
C GLU A 624 -1.54 46.05 0.05
N SER A 625 -1.10 47.04 0.84
CA SER A 625 0.28 47.11 1.31
C SER A 625 0.65 45.92 2.19
N ALA A 626 -0.23 45.50 3.11
CA ALA A 626 0.05 44.39 4.01
C ALA A 626 0.13 43.04 3.26
N LEU A 627 -0.84 42.76 2.40
CA LEU A 627 -0.89 41.53 1.60
C LEU A 627 0.28 41.47 0.61
N THR A 628 0.64 42.59 -0.03
CA THR A 628 1.78 42.64 -0.94
C THR A 628 3.10 42.36 -0.22
N GLU A 629 3.31 42.87 1.00
CA GLU A 629 4.50 42.55 1.80
C GLU A 629 4.54 41.10 2.27
N HIS A 630 3.39 40.50 2.57
CA HIS A 630 3.28 39.07 2.88
C HIS A 630 3.65 38.21 1.67
N LEU A 631 3.07 38.50 0.51
CA LEU A 631 3.30 37.78 -0.75
C LEU A 631 4.73 37.93 -1.29
N LYS A 632 5.50 38.95 -0.86
CA LYS A 632 6.95 39.02 -1.12
C LYS A 632 7.75 37.95 -0.37
N LYS A 633 7.28 37.51 0.80
CA LYS A 633 7.94 36.51 1.65
C LYS A 633 7.46 35.10 1.32
N GLN A 634 6.17 34.96 1.05
CA GLN A 634 5.52 33.71 0.67
C GLN A 634 4.81 33.93 -0.67
N THR A 635 5.50 33.61 -1.77
CA THR A 635 5.02 33.95 -3.12
C THR A 635 3.73 33.21 -3.50
N PHE A 636 3.52 32.02 -2.92
CA PHE A 636 2.31 31.24 -3.09
C PHE A 636 1.59 31.07 -1.75
N ASP A 637 0.63 31.97 -1.51
CA ASP A 637 -0.35 31.92 -0.42
C ASP A 637 -1.71 32.24 -1.04
N LEU A 638 -2.56 31.21 -1.16
CA LEU A 638 -3.84 31.33 -1.86
C LEU A 638 -4.79 32.34 -1.18
N PRO A 639 -5.08 32.23 0.14
CA PRO A 639 -5.89 33.22 0.84
C PRO A 639 -5.42 34.66 0.60
N ALA A 640 -4.12 34.93 0.72
CA ALA A 640 -3.60 36.28 0.55
C ALA A 640 -3.78 36.83 -0.89
N HIS A 641 -3.66 35.97 -1.92
CA HIS A 641 -3.94 36.37 -3.30
C HIS A 641 -5.42 36.64 -3.55
N LEU A 642 -6.32 35.80 -3.00
CA LEU A 642 -7.77 35.99 -3.13
C LEU A 642 -8.25 37.24 -2.38
N ASP A 643 -7.72 37.51 -1.18
CA ASP A 643 -8.01 38.72 -0.41
C ASP A 643 -7.54 39.98 -1.15
N LEU A 644 -6.38 39.93 -1.82
CA LEU A 644 -5.88 41.05 -2.59
C LEU A 644 -6.77 41.34 -3.81
N LEU A 645 -7.21 40.29 -4.50
CA LEU A 645 -8.19 40.38 -5.58
C LEU A 645 -9.51 41.02 -5.09
N ALA A 646 -10.08 40.49 -4.01
CA ALA A 646 -11.31 41.00 -3.40
C ALA A 646 -11.18 42.46 -2.95
N THR A 647 -10.02 42.84 -2.39
CA THR A 647 -9.72 44.22 -1.97
C THR A 647 -9.74 45.19 -3.15
N HIS A 648 -9.11 44.83 -4.28
CA HIS A 648 -9.13 45.67 -5.47
C HIS A 648 -10.54 45.81 -6.06
N LEU A 649 -11.33 44.74 -6.02
CA LEU A 649 -12.73 44.79 -6.43
C LEU A 649 -13.54 45.71 -5.52
N ALA A 650 -13.41 45.61 -4.19
CA ALA A 650 -14.07 46.50 -3.24
C ALA A 650 -13.65 47.99 -3.43
N ALA A 651 -12.38 48.23 -3.79
CA ALA A 651 -11.87 49.56 -4.12
C ALA A 651 -12.34 50.12 -5.47
N GLY A 652 -13.01 49.31 -6.30
CA GLY A 652 -13.39 49.68 -7.67
C GLY A 652 -12.23 49.68 -8.67
N GLU A 653 -11.10 49.06 -8.32
CA GLU A 653 -9.86 49.01 -9.11
C GLU A 653 -9.82 47.76 -10.01
N GLU A 654 -10.77 47.63 -10.93
CA GLU A 654 -10.96 46.41 -11.74
C GLU A 654 -9.70 45.97 -12.52
N GLU A 655 -8.91 46.91 -13.01
CA GLU A 655 -7.66 46.59 -13.72
C GLU A 655 -6.61 45.98 -12.78
N LYS A 656 -6.51 46.46 -11.54
CA LYS A 656 -5.63 45.85 -10.55
C LYS A 656 -6.15 44.48 -10.10
N ALA A 657 -7.47 44.31 -9.99
CA ALA A 657 -8.08 43.03 -9.72
C ALA A 657 -7.71 41.99 -10.80
N ARG A 658 -7.84 42.33 -12.08
CA ARG A 658 -7.40 41.46 -13.19
C ARG A 658 -5.92 41.13 -13.13
N GLN A 659 -5.07 42.10 -12.77
CA GLN A 659 -3.63 41.86 -12.58
C GLN A 659 -3.35 40.92 -11.40
N ALA A 660 -4.07 41.05 -10.28
CA ALA A 660 -3.94 40.15 -9.13
C ALA A 660 -4.34 38.72 -9.51
N HIS A 661 -5.47 38.55 -10.21
CA HIS A 661 -5.89 37.27 -10.78
C HIS A 661 -4.79 36.67 -11.68
N GLN A 662 -4.29 37.42 -12.67
CA GLN A 662 -3.22 36.94 -13.57
C GLN A 662 -1.93 36.54 -12.83
N ARG A 663 -1.56 37.27 -11.77
CA ARG A 663 -0.41 36.92 -10.92
C ARG A 663 -0.64 35.59 -10.21
N LEU A 664 -1.81 35.38 -9.61
CA LEU A 664 -2.15 34.10 -9.00
C LEU A 664 -2.09 32.96 -10.02
N MET A 665 -2.63 33.14 -11.23
CA MET A 665 -2.57 32.14 -12.30
C MET A 665 -1.11 31.79 -12.66
N ALA A 666 -0.24 32.79 -12.78
CA ALA A 666 1.17 32.57 -13.04
C ALA A 666 1.89 31.80 -11.91
N GLU A 667 1.51 32.01 -10.65
CA GLU A 667 2.08 31.26 -9.52
C GLU A 667 1.53 29.83 -9.43
N VAL A 668 0.23 29.63 -9.68
CA VAL A 668 -0.39 28.30 -9.79
C VAL A 668 0.30 27.46 -10.88
N ASP A 669 0.54 28.06 -12.06
CA ASP A 669 1.21 27.38 -13.18
C ASP A 669 2.66 27.01 -12.85
N LYS A 670 3.39 27.89 -12.15
CA LYS A 670 4.75 27.60 -11.70
C LYS A 670 4.79 26.49 -10.66
N ALA A 671 3.80 26.42 -9.79
CA ALA A 671 3.76 25.48 -8.68
C ALA A 671 3.37 24.05 -9.12
N ASN A 672 2.94 23.85 -10.37
CA ASN A 672 2.53 22.56 -10.96
C ASN A 672 1.63 21.74 -10.02
N LEU A 673 0.61 22.40 -9.47
CA LEU A 673 -0.23 21.85 -8.41
C LEU A 673 -1.31 20.93 -8.99
N ALA A 674 -1.54 19.79 -8.34
CA ALA A 674 -2.60 18.84 -8.67
C ALA A 674 -4.01 19.48 -8.71
N PHE A 675 -4.19 20.61 -8.00
CA PHE A 675 -5.47 21.34 -7.91
C PHE A 675 -5.48 22.68 -8.68
N ALA A 676 -4.58 22.85 -9.66
CA ALA A 676 -4.46 24.10 -10.41
C ALA A 676 -5.81 24.59 -10.98
N GLN A 677 -6.62 23.69 -11.54
CA GLN A 677 -7.93 24.04 -12.09
C GLN A 677 -8.88 24.61 -11.03
N ARG A 678 -8.91 24.04 -9.82
CA ARG A 678 -9.76 24.53 -8.73
C ARG A 678 -9.39 25.96 -8.33
N TYR A 679 -8.10 26.28 -8.26
CA TYR A 679 -7.63 27.64 -7.96
C TYR A 679 -7.96 28.63 -9.07
N ARG A 680 -7.91 28.20 -10.33
CA ARG A 680 -8.33 29.01 -11.48
C ARG A 680 -9.81 29.37 -11.35
N SER A 681 -10.67 28.37 -11.15
CA SER A 681 -12.10 28.58 -11.02
C SER A 681 -12.45 29.51 -9.86
N LEU A 682 -11.91 29.30 -8.66
CA LEU A 682 -12.16 30.18 -7.50
C LEU A 682 -11.79 31.65 -7.79
N SER A 683 -10.63 31.88 -8.39
CA SER A 683 -10.19 33.24 -8.69
C SER A 683 -11.01 33.91 -9.80
N SER A 684 -11.38 33.16 -10.85
CA SER A 684 -12.26 33.63 -11.92
C SER A 684 -13.62 34.03 -11.35
N MET A 685 -14.20 33.22 -10.46
CA MET A 685 -15.52 33.47 -9.90
C MET A 685 -15.58 34.76 -9.09
N ILE A 686 -14.57 35.04 -8.26
CA ILE A 686 -14.48 36.31 -7.51
C ILE A 686 -14.39 37.50 -8.47
N LEU A 687 -13.58 37.38 -9.53
CA LEU A 687 -13.40 38.42 -10.53
C LEU A 687 -14.69 38.69 -11.33
N GLU A 688 -15.35 37.64 -11.82
CA GLU A 688 -16.57 37.70 -12.62
C GLU A 688 -17.72 38.29 -11.80
N TYR A 689 -17.95 37.79 -10.58
CA TYR A 689 -18.96 38.36 -9.69
C TYR A 689 -18.67 39.84 -9.41
N GLY A 690 -17.42 40.15 -9.02
CA GLY A 690 -17.02 41.52 -8.70
C GLY A 690 -17.20 42.47 -9.89
N THR A 691 -16.87 42.03 -11.11
CA THR A 691 -17.05 42.83 -12.34
C THR A 691 -18.48 42.80 -12.90
N GLN A 692 -19.42 42.14 -12.22
CA GLN A 692 -20.83 41.99 -12.61
C GLN A 692 -21.04 41.19 -13.92
N ASP A 693 -20.11 40.31 -14.27
CA ASP A 693 -20.29 39.35 -15.37
C ASP A 693 -20.96 38.07 -14.84
N PHE A 694 -22.25 38.17 -14.52
CA PHE A 694 -22.99 37.08 -13.89
C PHE A 694 -23.22 35.88 -14.82
N GLU A 695 -23.20 36.09 -16.14
CA GLU A 695 -23.28 34.99 -17.12
C GLU A 695 -21.99 34.17 -17.11
N ALA A 696 -20.82 34.83 -17.10
CA ALA A 696 -19.53 34.16 -16.94
C ALA A 696 -19.44 33.48 -15.57
N TRP A 697 -19.86 34.18 -14.49
CA TRP A 697 -19.86 33.61 -13.14
C TRP A 697 -20.68 32.32 -13.03
N ARG A 698 -21.88 32.29 -13.63
CA ARG A 698 -22.72 31.08 -13.72
C ARG A 698 -22.05 29.98 -14.55
N ALA A 699 -21.42 30.33 -15.67
CA ALA A 699 -20.72 29.36 -16.51
C ALA A 699 -19.53 28.73 -15.78
N GLN A 700 -18.74 29.55 -15.07
CA GLN A 700 -17.59 29.10 -14.30
C GLN A 700 -18.00 28.20 -13.14
N ALA A 701 -19.16 28.43 -12.54
CA ALA A 701 -19.73 27.55 -11.51
C ALA A 701 -19.97 26.13 -12.02
N GLN A 702 -20.33 25.94 -13.30
CA GLN A 702 -20.54 24.62 -13.89
C GLN A 702 -19.25 23.82 -14.12
N GLU A 703 -18.10 24.50 -14.08
CA GLU A 703 -16.78 23.84 -14.19
C GLU A 703 -16.23 23.40 -12.83
N VAL A 704 -16.89 23.76 -11.72
CA VAL A 704 -16.49 23.33 -10.39
C VAL A 704 -16.94 21.88 -10.20
N ASP A 705 -15.98 20.98 -9.96
CA ASP A 705 -16.22 19.55 -9.71
C ASP A 705 -16.76 19.29 -8.29
N LEU A 706 -17.74 20.09 -7.85
CA LEU A 706 -18.43 20.01 -6.55
C LEU A 706 -19.91 20.39 -6.76
N PRO A 707 -20.83 19.41 -6.87
CA PRO A 707 -22.24 19.65 -7.21
C PRO A 707 -22.95 20.67 -6.33
N GLU A 708 -22.68 20.67 -5.01
CA GLU A 708 -23.31 21.58 -4.05
C GLU A 708 -22.90 23.03 -4.34
N LEU A 709 -21.61 23.27 -4.59
CA LEU A 709 -21.13 24.62 -4.94
C LEU A 709 -21.73 25.09 -6.26
N THR A 710 -21.82 24.21 -7.25
CA THR A 710 -22.45 24.53 -8.55
C THR A 710 -23.89 25.02 -8.37
N VAL A 711 -24.67 24.36 -7.51
CA VAL A 711 -26.06 24.78 -7.17
C VAL A 711 -26.07 26.17 -6.53
N LEU A 712 -25.21 26.41 -5.53
CA LEU A 712 -25.16 27.66 -4.77
C LEU A 712 -24.79 28.86 -5.65
N PHE A 713 -23.79 28.71 -6.51
CA PHE A 713 -23.35 29.79 -7.39
C PHE A 713 -24.32 30.03 -8.55
N THR A 714 -24.93 28.98 -9.09
CA THR A 714 -26.00 29.12 -10.11
C THR A 714 -27.20 29.85 -9.50
N PHE A 715 -27.62 29.49 -8.30
CA PHE A 715 -28.66 30.18 -7.55
C PHE A 715 -28.36 31.68 -7.39
N GLY A 716 -27.15 32.02 -6.91
CA GLY A 716 -26.74 33.41 -6.72
C GLY A 716 -26.72 34.20 -8.03
N ALA A 717 -26.22 33.60 -9.12
CA ALA A 717 -26.17 34.25 -10.43
C ALA A 717 -27.57 34.55 -10.98
N GLU A 718 -28.52 33.61 -10.85
CA GLU A 718 -29.90 33.85 -11.27
C GLU A 718 -30.57 34.98 -10.47
N LEU A 719 -30.31 35.06 -9.16
CA LEU A 719 -30.78 36.18 -8.35
C LEU A 719 -30.16 37.52 -8.78
N GLU A 720 -28.87 37.54 -9.09
CA GLU A 720 -28.20 38.74 -9.57
C GLU A 720 -28.73 39.22 -10.92
N MET A 721 -29.08 38.28 -11.82
CA MET A 721 -29.75 38.58 -13.09
C MET A 721 -31.24 38.94 -12.94
N GLY A 722 -31.80 38.84 -11.73
CA GLY A 722 -33.21 39.18 -11.46
C GLY A 722 -34.21 38.10 -11.89
N ASN A 723 -33.79 36.83 -11.85
CA ASN A 723 -34.56 35.64 -12.22
C ASN A 723 -34.92 34.76 -10.99
N PRO A 724 -35.81 35.21 -10.08
CA PRO A 724 -36.12 34.46 -8.86
C PRO A 724 -36.72 33.07 -9.13
N GLN A 725 -37.47 32.90 -10.22
CA GLN A 725 -38.00 31.59 -10.63
C GLN A 725 -36.88 30.60 -10.96
N ALA A 726 -35.89 31.00 -11.77
CA ALA A 726 -34.78 30.14 -12.14
C ALA A 726 -33.86 29.83 -10.94
N ALA A 727 -33.67 30.81 -10.05
CA ALA A 727 -32.96 30.61 -8.79
C ALA A 727 -33.67 29.57 -7.91
N GLN A 728 -34.99 29.68 -7.75
CA GLN A 728 -35.79 28.72 -7.00
C GLN A 728 -35.74 27.32 -7.63
N GLU A 729 -35.92 27.21 -8.94
CA GLU A 729 -35.84 25.93 -9.67
C GLU A 729 -34.47 25.26 -9.51
N THR A 730 -33.39 26.04 -9.43
CA THR A 730 -32.03 25.53 -9.20
C THR A 730 -31.91 24.81 -7.86
N LEU A 731 -32.49 25.39 -6.80
CA LEU A 731 -32.50 24.76 -5.48
C LEU A 731 -33.41 23.53 -5.46
N GLU A 732 -34.63 23.65 -5.99
CA GLU A 732 -35.63 22.57 -6.01
C GLU A 732 -35.21 21.36 -6.86
N ALA A 733 -34.38 21.56 -7.88
CA ALA A 733 -33.83 20.50 -8.71
C ALA A 733 -32.64 19.76 -8.06
N SER A 734 -32.19 20.20 -6.88
CA SER A 734 -31.06 19.64 -6.14
C SER A 734 -31.49 19.07 -4.78
N ASP A 735 -30.65 18.25 -4.17
CA ASP A 735 -30.83 17.82 -2.78
C ASP A 735 -30.37 18.90 -1.76
N VAL A 736 -29.97 20.09 -2.23
CA VAL A 736 -29.48 21.17 -1.38
C VAL A 736 -30.67 21.96 -0.81
N GLU A 737 -30.88 21.86 0.50
CA GLU A 737 -31.88 22.69 1.18
C GLU A 737 -31.45 24.16 1.26
N ALA A 738 -32.37 25.07 0.93
CA ALA A 738 -32.14 26.50 1.09
C ALA A 738 -31.88 26.87 2.55
N ASN A 739 -30.74 27.51 2.82
CA ASN A 739 -30.48 28.08 4.14
C ASN A 739 -31.38 29.31 4.40
N ALA A 740 -31.35 29.82 5.63
CA ALA A 740 -32.25 30.90 6.02
C ALA A 740 -32.05 32.21 5.22
N TYR A 741 -30.81 32.50 4.81
CA TYR A 741 -30.46 33.71 4.09
C TYR A 741 -30.85 33.63 2.62
N GLN A 742 -30.64 32.46 1.99
CA GLN A 742 -31.12 32.18 0.63
C GLN A 742 -32.64 32.23 0.52
N ALA A 743 -33.34 31.68 1.52
CA ALA A 743 -34.79 31.81 1.63
C ALA A 743 -35.21 33.28 1.75
N LEU A 744 -34.44 34.09 2.49
CA LEU A 744 -34.71 35.52 2.63
C LEU A 744 -34.44 36.31 1.33
N GLU A 745 -33.38 35.98 0.60
CA GLU A 745 -33.06 36.53 -0.72
C GLU A 745 -34.18 36.23 -1.73
N LEU A 746 -34.68 34.99 -1.77
CA LEU A 746 -35.84 34.63 -2.58
C LEU A 746 -37.10 35.40 -2.17
N ALA A 747 -37.34 35.56 -0.87
CA ALA A 747 -38.48 36.32 -0.38
C ALA A 747 -38.43 37.79 -0.83
N ILE A 748 -37.24 38.40 -0.81
CA ILE A 748 -37.00 39.77 -1.29
C ILE A 748 -37.18 39.84 -2.82
N ALA A 749 -36.60 38.91 -3.57
CA ALA A 749 -36.64 38.89 -5.03
C ALA A 749 -38.07 38.67 -5.58
N TRP A 750 -38.82 37.73 -5.00
CA TRP A 750 -40.22 37.49 -5.37
C TRP A 750 -41.12 38.68 -5.07
N ARG A 751 -40.88 39.35 -3.94
CA ARG A 751 -41.60 40.58 -3.59
C ARG A 751 -41.34 41.67 -4.62
N GLN A 752 -40.09 41.85 -5.05
CA GLN A 752 -39.72 42.82 -6.09
C GLN A 752 -40.45 42.53 -7.42
N LYS A 753 -40.66 41.25 -7.77
CA LYS A 753 -41.46 40.85 -8.94
C LYS A 753 -42.97 41.02 -8.75
N GLY A 754 -43.44 41.31 -7.54
CA GLY A 754 -44.85 41.49 -7.21
C GLY A 754 -45.59 40.20 -6.81
N ASP A 755 -44.89 39.06 -6.70
CA ASP A 755 -45.49 37.82 -6.21
C ASP A 755 -45.46 37.78 -4.68
N ARG A 756 -46.57 38.18 -4.07
CA ARG A 756 -46.69 38.26 -2.61
C ARG A 756 -46.81 36.89 -1.95
N GLU A 757 -47.36 35.90 -2.65
CA GLU A 757 -47.58 34.56 -2.09
C GLU A 757 -46.25 33.83 -1.99
N ALA A 758 -45.47 33.80 -3.09
CA ALA A 758 -44.13 33.24 -3.10
C ALA A 758 -43.21 33.96 -2.10
N ALA A 759 -43.27 35.30 -2.06
CA ALA A 759 -42.48 36.07 -1.10
C ALA A 759 -42.82 35.75 0.36
N GLN A 760 -44.10 35.55 0.69
CA GLN A 760 -44.52 35.21 2.04
C GLN A 760 -44.13 33.77 2.42
N GLN A 761 -44.23 32.83 1.48
CA GLN A 761 -43.80 31.45 1.68
C GLN A 761 -42.30 31.38 2.01
N TRP A 762 -41.46 32.01 1.18
CA TRP A 762 -40.01 32.02 1.41
C TRP A 762 -39.60 32.78 2.68
N LEU A 763 -40.31 33.85 3.03
CA LEU A 763 -40.09 34.53 4.32
C LEU A 763 -40.43 33.62 5.51
N ALA A 764 -41.51 32.84 5.42
CA ALA A 764 -41.87 31.88 6.46
C ALA A 764 -40.78 30.79 6.60
N THR A 765 -40.26 30.27 5.49
CA THR A 765 -39.13 29.33 5.48
C THR A 765 -37.90 29.95 6.14
N ALA A 766 -37.52 31.17 5.80
CA ALA A 766 -36.38 31.87 6.40
C ALA A 766 -36.54 32.00 7.94
N ILE A 767 -37.73 32.42 8.39
CA ILE A 767 -38.06 32.55 9.82
C ILE A 767 -37.97 31.19 10.54
N GLU A 768 -38.47 30.11 9.94
CA GLU A 768 -38.41 28.77 10.52
C GLU A 768 -36.96 28.31 10.70
N ARG A 769 -36.12 28.47 9.68
CA ARG A 769 -34.70 28.10 9.72
C ARG A 769 -33.93 28.92 10.76
N LEU A 770 -34.15 30.24 10.84
CA LEU A 770 -33.54 31.08 11.87
C LEU A 770 -33.99 30.70 13.29
N ARG A 771 -35.23 30.22 13.49
CA ARG A 771 -35.70 29.74 14.81
C ARG A 771 -34.99 28.46 15.26
N GLY A 772 -34.52 27.64 14.33
CA GLY A 772 -33.76 26.42 14.62
C GLY A 772 -32.26 26.64 14.85
N ALA A 773 -31.77 27.87 14.68
CA ALA A 773 -30.35 28.20 14.76
C ALA A 773 -29.95 28.73 16.16
N ASP A 774 -28.83 29.47 16.21
CA ASP A 774 -28.27 30.06 17.42
C ASP A 774 -29.16 31.20 18.02
N PRO A 775 -28.91 31.63 19.27
CA PRO A 775 -29.74 32.63 19.95
C PRO A 775 -29.89 33.97 19.21
N SER A 776 -28.86 34.43 18.51
CA SER A 776 -28.90 35.68 17.74
C SER A 776 -29.78 35.53 16.50
N SER A 777 -29.68 34.38 15.81
CA SER A 777 -30.57 34.02 14.71
C SER A 777 -32.05 33.91 15.17
N GLN A 778 -32.31 33.32 16.33
CA GLN A 778 -33.66 33.27 16.91
C GLN A 778 -34.22 34.66 17.22
N PHE A 779 -33.37 35.60 17.66
CA PHE A 779 -33.74 37.00 17.85
C PHE A 779 -34.09 37.67 16.52
N ALA A 780 -33.28 37.47 15.47
CA ALA A 780 -33.61 37.95 14.12
C ALA A 780 -34.93 37.38 13.60
N ALA A 781 -35.19 36.08 13.79
CA ALA A 781 -36.45 35.44 13.44
C ALA A 781 -37.66 36.07 14.16
N THR A 782 -37.47 36.46 15.42
CA THR A 782 -38.48 37.14 16.23
C THR A 782 -38.79 38.53 15.65
N LEU A 783 -37.78 39.29 15.23
CA LEU A 783 -37.98 40.59 14.60
C LEU A 783 -38.67 40.46 13.23
N LEU A 784 -38.24 39.51 12.40
CA LEU A 784 -38.87 39.21 11.10
C LEU A 784 -40.33 38.76 11.25
N SER A 785 -40.66 38.00 12.31
CA SER A 785 -42.05 37.61 12.59
C SER A 785 -42.91 38.83 12.99
N ARG A 786 -42.37 39.70 13.85
CA ARG A 786 -43.07 40.89 14.36
C ARG A 786 -43.21 42.00 13.33
N SER A 787 -42.38 42.02 12.29
CA SER A 787 -42.45 43.01 11.22
C SER A 787 -43.76 42.90 10.42
N ALA A 788 -44.52 41.81 10.54
CA ALA A 788 -45.89 41.75 10.00
C ALA A 788 -46.92 42.47 10.89
N GLU A 789 -46.64 42.63 12.18
CA GLU A 789 -47.57 43.14 13.19
C GLU A 789 -47.34 44.63 13.51
N ARG A 790 -46.08 45.07 13.52
CA ARG A 790 -45.70 46.46 13.82
C ARG A 790 -44.40 46.88 13.12
N PRO A 791 -44.16 48.20 12.99
CA PRO A 791 -42.89 48.70 12.53
C PRO A 791 -41.72 48.30 13.44
N ILE A 792 -40.59 47.91 12.84
CA ILE A 792 -39.34 47.58 13.54
C ILE A 792 -38.44 48.81 13.63
N THR A 793 -37.84 49.06 14.79
CA THR A 793 -37.00 50.22 15.02
C THR A 793 -35.54 49.96 14.65
N LEU A 794 -34.80 51.02 14.29
CA LEU A 794 -33.36 50.92 14.00
C LEU A 794 -32.58 50.32 15.19
N ALA A 795 -32.95 50.69 16.42
CA ALA A 795 -32.31 50.15 17.63
C ALA A 795 -32.45 48.64 17.74
N GLU A 796 -33.63 48.09 17.41
CA GLU A 796 -33.85 46.63 17.39
C GLU A 796 -33.00 45.94 16.32
N ALA A 797 -32.86 46.53 15.13
CA ALA A 797 -32.01 45.98 14.07
C ALA A 797 -30.52 46.06 14.41
N LEU A 798 -30.06 47.16 15.02
CA LEU A 798 -28.67 47.31 15.49
C LEU A 798 -28.32 46.26 16.56
N ASP A 799 -29.28 45.79 17.35
CA ASP A 799 -29.05 44.83 18.43
C ASP A 799 -29.01 43.35 17.97
N ILE A 800 -29.24 43.07 16.68
CA ILE A 800 -29.05 41.74 16.07
C ILE A 800 -27.55 41.40 16.04
N ASP A 801 -27.11 40.40 16.80
CA ASP A 801 -25.70 40.01 16.94
C ASP A 801 -25.34 38.89 15.95
N ILE A 802 -25.42 39.21 14.66
CA ILE A 802 -25.12 38.32 13.53
C ILE A 802 -24.07 38.98 12.64
N ASP A 803 -23.28 38.14 11.95
CA ASP A 803 -22.30 38.55 10.95
C ASP A 803 -22.85 39.62 9.97
N PRO A 804 -22.10 40.69 9.67
CA PRO A 804 -22.51 41.75 8.74
C PRO A 804 -23.04 41.25 7.39
N GLU A 805 -22.42 40.23 6.80
CA GLU A 805 -22.77 39.70 5.46
C GLU A 805 -24.17 39.07 5.44
N GLN A 806 -24.55 38.44 6.54
CA GLN A 806 -25.86 37.84 6.75
C GLN A 806 -26.87 38.90 7.20
N LYS A 807 -26.43 39.79 8.09
CA LYS A 807 -27.25 40.86 8.67
C LYS A 807 -27.74 41.86 7.64
N ARG A 808 -26.97 42.19 6.59
CA ARG A 808 -27.41 43.09 5.50
C ARG A 808 -28.71 42.60 4.84
N VAL A 809 -28.88 41.29 4.65
CA VAL A 809 -30.09 40.71 4.05
C VAL A 809 -31.27 40.77 5.03
N ILE A 810 -31.03 40.50 6.32
CA ILE A 810 -32.04 40.65 7.38
C ILE A 810 -32.53 42.09 7.48
N VAL A 811 -31.61 43.05 7.57
CA VAL A 811 -31.93 44.48 7.69
C VAL A 811 -32.70 44.96 6.46
N LEU A 812 -32.30 44.52 5.26
CA LEU A 812 -33.02 44.82 4.02
C LEU A 812 -34.47 44.30 4.06
N ALA A 813 -34.69 43.05 4.50
CA ALA A 813 -36.03 42.51 4.67
C ALA A 813 -36.87 43.24 5.73
N LEU A 814 -36.24 43.71 6.82
CA LEU A 814 -36.89 44.48 7.88
C LEU A 814 -37.23 45.92 7.46
N ALA A 815 -36.47 46.52 6.52
CA ALA A 815 -36.67 47.88 6.05
C ALA A 815 -38.08 48.12 5.45
N GLU A 816 -38.70 47.06 4.93
CA GLU A 816 -40.04 47.07 4.35
C GLU A 816 -41.14 47.55 5.32
N ASN A 817 -41.05 47.16 6.58
CA ASN A 817 -41.95 47.65 7.64
C ASN A 817 -41.13 48.21 8.81
N ALA A 818 -40.24 49.14 8.50
CA ALA A 818 -39.45 49.84 9.50
C ALA A 818 -40.12 51.13 9.97
N ALA A 819 -39.89 51.49 11.23
CA ALA A 819 -40.31 52.79 11.77
C ALA A 819 -39.60 53.96 11.08
N ASP A 820 -38.35 53.73 10.66
CA ASP A 820 -37.56 54.62 9.83
C ASP A 820 -36.90 53.79 8.71
N ARG A 821 -37.50 53.84 7.52
CA ARG A 821 -37.07 53.04 6.36
C ARG A 821 -35.71 53.48 5.85
N GLU A 822 -35.47 54.78 5.71
CA GLU A 822 -34.18 55.29 5.18
C GLU A 822 -33.03 54.91 6.11
N ALA A 823 -33.21 55.04 7.43
CA ALA A 823 -32.17 54.64 8.36
C ALA A 823 -31.85 53.13 8.33
N MET A 824 -32.84 52.28 8.05
CA MET A 824 -32.60 50.84 7.83
C MET A 824 -31.87 50.57 6.52
N LEU A 825 -32.24 51.27 5.44
CA LEU A 825 -31.55 51.15 4.15
C LEU A 825 -30.10 51.63 4.23
N ASP A 826 -29.84 52.72 4.95
CA ASP A 826 -28.50 53.22 5.23
C ASP A 826 -27.67 52.21 6.03
N LEU A 827 -28.28 51.53 7.01
CA LEU A 827 -27.63 50.45 7.75
C LEU A 827 -27.33 49.23 6.84
N ALA A 828 -28.29 48.80 6.02
CA ALA A 828 -28.08 47.71 5.07
C ALA A 828 -26.97 48.04 4.06
N GLU A 829 -26.93 49.27 3.55
CA GLU A 829 -25.88 49.77 2.64
C GLU A 829 -24.52 49.78 3.33
N LYS A 830 -24.45 50.27 4.57
CA LYS A 830 -23.22 50.31 5.36
C LYS A 830 -22.66 48.92 5.66
N LEU A 831 -23.52 47.93 5.90
CA LEU A 831 -23.13 46.53 6.10
C LEU A 831 -22.76 45.83 4.78
N ASN A 832 -23.06 46.42 3.63
CA ASN A 832 -22.83 45.85 2.30
C ASN A 832 -21.44 46.21 1.73
N PHE A 833 -20.38 46.12 2.54
CA PHE A 833 -19.03 46.58 2.16
C PHE A 833 -18.21 45.55 1.37
N ALA A 834 -18.39 44.25 1.60
CA ALA A 834 -17.71 43.20 0.85
C ALA A 834 -18.32 43.04 -0.55
N ARG A 835 -17.50 42.96 -1.60
CA ARG A 835 -17.93 42.85 -3.01
C ARG A 835 -18.05 41.38 -3.45
N GLU A 836 -18.84 40.64 -2.69
CA GLU A 836 -19.19 39.24 -2.91
C GLU A 836 -20.71 39.03 -2.76
N PHE A 837 -21.24 37.93 -3.28
CA PHE A 837 -22.67 37.67 -3.23
C PHE A 837 -23.22 37.71 -1.79
N PRO A 838 -24.37 38.38 -1.51
CA PRO A 838 -25.28 39.08 -2.44
C PRO A 838 -25.07 40.61 -2.56
N HIS A 839 -23.83 41.12 -2.66
CA HIS A 839 -23.54 42.57 -2.70
C HIS A 839 -24.34 43.35 -3.75
N HIS A 840 -24.28 42.94 -5.01
CA HIS A 840 -24.97 43.62 -6.11
C HIS A 840 -26.49 43.47 -6.00
N PHE A 841 -26.96 42.31 -5.54
CA PHE A 841 -28.36 42.05 -5.24
C PHE A 841 -28.91 43.00 -4.16
N VAL A 842 -28.22 43.11 -3.02
CA VAL A 842 -28.61 44.00 -1.91
C VAL A 842 -28.65 45.44 -2.37
N ARG A 843 -27.59 45.90 -3.05
CA ARG A 843 -27.50 47.27 -3.56
C ARG A 843 -28.65 47.61 -4.52
N ARG A 844 -28.94 46.73 -5.49
CA ARG A 844 -30.05 46.92 -6.45
C ARG A 844 -31.40 47.03 -5.75
N HIS A 845 -31.62 46.26 -4.70
CA HIS A 845 -32.87 46.31 -3.93
C HIS A 845 -32.96 47.57 -3.06
N ILE A 846 -31.86 48.02 -2.46
CA ILE A 846 -31.82 49.32 -1.75
C ILE A 846 -32.19 50.46 -2.73
N GLU A 847 -31.58 50.49 -3.92
CA GLU A 847 -31.89 51.47 -4.96
C GLU A 847 -33.37 51.39 -5.39
N ALA A 848 -33.91 50.19 -5.58
CA ALA A 848 -35.32 49.99 -5.92
C ALA A 848 -36.29 50.38 -4.80
N MET A 849 -35.89 50.29 -3.53
CA MET A 849 -36.72 50.69 -2.38
C MET A 849 -36.74 52.20 -2.17
N ARG A 850 -35.65 52.90 -2.51
CA ARG A 850 -35.56 54.38 -2.44
C ARG A 850 -36.31 55.06 -3.59
N ASN A 851 -36.40 54.41 -4.75
CA ASN A 851 -37.18 54.87 -5.92
C ASN A 851 -38.67 54.56 -5.76
#